data_AF-A0A1J5EH49-F1
#
_entry.id   AF-A0A1J5EH49-F1
#
_cell.length_a   1.000
_cell.length_b   1.000
_cell.length_c   1.000
_cell.angle_alpha   90.00
_cell.angle_beta   90.00
_cell.angle_gamma   90.00
#
_symmetry.space_group_name_H-M   'P 1'
#
loop_
_entity.id
_entity.type
_entity.pdbx_description
1 polymer ?
#
loop_
_entity_poly.entity_id
_entity_poly.type
_entity_poly.pdbx_seq_one_letter_code
_entity_poly.pdbx_strand_id
1 'polypeptide(L)'
;MRQIILLFFIIIITGIATPVFANEVLLLDDFNDGSLINNLGGSGGGWGSLPPNNLATGTFITRVYNTNLDNVKGRAGFSLELIYDVSNSESSSGYFSKLEGKDLSKFKYLSFWVKGIKGGEFFKIELKNNGTDTDRNKAAVYVTDYLDSGVTTQWQKVVIPLDAFANIDDWTSMNEFVVVFENYQSTVNGSPLNSIIYIDDILFGTYFTGCVRIDHYGDKLGINALGGNMGNMDSEGGSKTYSIATSTYHNTPNSLLSEYDVTSGWAGVFKIFGGGGDGWTAIQHNFSAYDKLTLWVKAKSETENPKKVKIELGDRYCNYNRFNRIDNITTDWQKFSLLLTDFPSLDKESIKHINFVYENSQVVHRIGGVYIDDVQFEKEGYAPDTTFPTSPTNLKNNGVSIANGHIFGMKNILTVNASSGAIDDTLEGVRFEYSDDNGNIWHTIGTDYELINDTYELVWYISGLRLDKEYSIRAVAQDFAGNQTPGQSYHNCPIEFTGGLNYIFNNFNSKNVWFNDFCGNWGKLNGEFIESTFSTTVHYGTQGASLKMAYNLPETGSYTGIWESLDYPEYCLNFNDIYGSLEEGAKDFDLLIFWVRGSGISNNQHIIKLELKDNRSKDERHSYTAYKYISIDDKDTEWKPIVLDADVTNSKFWSYNQHPPDPTKMKEMVFVVESAYNGTSGTFYIDNISFVDEDDVPFVITDNDSFLEFINKRTFKYFLDWAEPKSGLILDRSTFPDLISISATGFGLTALCIGAERGWISKTDAYNKTLKIIKTCNNITEKQSKDPYNYGKWGFFYHFLDPGTGGATPKRKGDSELSTIDTALLVCGVLTAGEYFGEEIKTEADKLYRSVLWDKFLYTKEKADNKGWPWYGTYSNQFFSAWKPGNEYATSSYGDEGGRFTNRSFDRPDEPFVWDYSTDEVMLLCLLGIASPTHPVGTNTFYAWNRQWGTYSSYSLIQSHPGSLFTYSFAHCWLKLKDLGSDNHPIIPINWWENSVNAAGANWQYSKDKNYEAWGLTACEGPDILYPPEELYHAYGAPPSAELKDDGTIAPYGAGSSIAFRPDESISALKHYFQNTDLWRYLFGFGDAYNPSNATVTTNYNGSWYNHIYFGIDQGPMLIMIENYRSGLIWKYFMQNEWIRDGLLKIFSTMSPPDVVITKAARNISVEGTGTTYSDPTSGIPGQVIEYQVELENKGEATAVEVVLKDTLPSGISYATGSLRLGTNTLTDASGDDEGEYKNDAITVNIGQLLGGKKVYIYYRAKID
;
A
#
# COMPACT_ATOMS: atom_id res chain seq x y z
N MET A 1 -46.32 -16.59 38.85
CA MET A 1 -46.66 -17.26 40.13
C MET A 1 -45.37 -17.84 40.69
N ARG A 2 -44.84 -17.35 41.82
CA ARG A 2 -43.59 -17.78 42.51
C ARG A 2 -42.33 -17.87 41.61
N GLN A 3 -41.19 -17.20 41.80
CA GLN A 3 -40.56 -16.47 42.91
C GLN A 3 -40.56 -17.15 44.29
N ILE A 4 -39.34 -17.30 44.83
CA ILE A 4 -38.96 -17.67 46.21
C ILE A 4 -39.34 -19.10 46.67
N ILE A 5 -38.33 -19.92 46.96
CA ILE A 5 -37.95 -20.45 48.30
C ILE A 5 -36.91 -21.60 48.15
N LEU A 6 -35.85 -21.58 48.99
CA LEU A 6 -34.72 -22.53 49.10
C LEU A 6 -33.89 -22.74 47.81
N LEU A 7 -32.62 -22.34 47.69
CA LEU A 7 -31.63 -21.86 48.67
C LEU A 7 -31.22 -22.91 49.73
N PHE A 8 -30.42 -23.91 49.32
CA PHE A 8 -29.38 -24.56 50.15
C PHE A 8 -28.55 -25.58 49.33
N PHE A 9 -27.41 -25.16 48.78
CA PHE A 9 -26.11 -25.86 48.89
C PHE A 9 -25.00 -24.92 48.40
N ILE A 10 -23.83 -24.97 49.04
CA ILE A 10 -22.84 -23.89 48.97
C ILE A 10 -21.41 -24.48 49.06
N ILE A 11 -20.51 -23.96 48.21
CA ILE A 11 -19.04 -23.97 48.27
C ILE A 11 -18.33 -25.33 48.50
N ILE A 12 -17.50 -25.75 47.52
CA ILE A 12 -16.04 -25.98 47.61
C ILE A 12 -15.61 -26.60 46.27
N ILE A 13 -15.00 -25.80 45.38
CA ILE A 13 -13.57 -25.84 45.03
C ILE A 13 -13.24 -24.43 44.52
N THR A 14 -12.26 -23.77 45.13
CA THR A 14 -11.73 -22.48 44.66
C THR A 14 -10.36 -22.70 44.02
N GLY A 15 -10.31 -22.76 42.69
CA GLY A 15 -9.09 -22.44 41.94
C GLY A 15 -9.07 -20.93 41.74
N ILE A 16 -8.04 -20.24 42.23
CA ILE A 16 -7.98 -18.77 42.20
C ILE A 16 -7.54 -18.34 40.79
N ALA A 17 -8.49 -17.91 39.97
CA ALA A 17 -8.21 -17.02 38.86
C ALA A 17 -8.05 -15.60 39.41
N THR A 18 -6.81 -15.15 39.58
CA THR A 18 -6.53 -13.72 39.74
C THR A 18 -6.96 -13.01 38.45
N PRO A 19 -7.70 -11.89 38.51
CA PRO A 19 -7.91 -11.07 37.32
C PRO A 19 -6.54 -10.56 36.86
N VAL A 20 -6.18 -10.83 35.62
CA VAL A 20 -5.13 -10.06 34.95
C VAL A 20 -5.73 -8.67 34.75
N PHE A 21 -5.19 -7.69 35.47
CA PHE A 21 -5.54 -6.30 35.22
C PHE A 21 -4.91 -5.93 33.88
N ALA A 22 -5.73 -5.70 32.86
CA ALA A 22 -5.27 -5.06 31.64
C ALA A 22 -4.90 -3.62 32.01
N ASN A 23 -3.62 -3.29 31.89
CA ASN A 23 -3.12 -1.97 32.25
C ASN A 23 -3.46 -0.95 31.17
N GLU A 24 -3.55 0.32 31.57
CA GLU A 24 -3.99 1.40 30.70
C GLU A 24 -2.85 2.40 30.48
N VAL A 25 -2.43 2.53 29.23
CA VAL A 25 -1.47 3.54 28.79
C VAL A 25 -2.20 4.67 28.08
N LEU A 26 -1.80 5.90 28.39
CA LEU A 26 -2.18 7.09 27.65
C LEU A 26 -0.96 7.61 26.88
N LEU A 27 -0.90 7.26 25.60
CA LEU A 27 -0.03 7.94 24.66
C LEU A 27 -0.47 9.41 24.56
N LEU A 28 0.45 10.34 24.83
CA LEU A 28 0.27 11.76 24.58
C LEU A 28 0.67 12.07 23.14
N ASP A 29 1.87 11.66 22.72
CA ASP A 29 2.46 12.05 21.44
C ASP A 29 3.52 11.04 20.98
N ASP A 30 3.36 10.53 19.77
CA ASP A 30 4.31 9.68 19.02
C ASP A 30 4.78 10.35 17.72
N PHE A 31 4.31 11.56 17.41
CA PHE A 31 4.73 12.40 16.28
C PHE A 31 4.57 11.80 14.86
N ASN A 32 4.12 10.55 14.72
CA ASN A 32 4.09 9.78 13.46
C ASN A 32 3.14 10.31 12.38
N ASP A 33 2.20 11.20 12.71
CA ASP A 33 1.38 11.93 11.73
C ASP A 33 2.08 13.19 11.17
N GLY A 34 3.25 13.54 11.72
CA GLY A 34 4.04 14.73 11.38
C GLY A 34 3.56 16.02 12.05
N SER A 35 2.68 15.94 13.06
CA SER A 35 2.01 17.08 13.67
C SER A 35 2.64 17.57 14.98
N LEU A 36 2.31 18.82 15.34
CA LEU A 36 2.46 19.34 16.72
C LEU A 36 1.09 19.37 17.45
N ILE A 37 0.08 18.68 16.91
CA ILE A 37 -1.20 18.45 17.57
C ILE A 37 -1.13 17.01 18.09
N ASN A 38 -1.04 16.87 19.41
CA ASN A 38 -0.84 15.60 20.07
C ASN A 38 -2.12 14.72 20.02
N ASN A 39 -2.03 13.47 20.47
CA ASN A 39 -3.15 12.50 20.46
C ASN A 39 -4.32 12.85 21.41
N LEU A 40 -4.24 13.96 22.16
CA LEU A 40 -5.36 14.55 22.91
C LEU A 40 -6.06 15.70 22.16
N GLY A 41 -5.54 16.09 20.99
CA GLY A 41 -5.95 17.29 20.25
C GLY A 41 -5.32 18.59 20.75
N GLY A 42 -4.39 18.52 21.70
CA GLY A 42 -3.69 19.66 22.28
C GLY A 42 -2.51 20.11 21.43
N SER A 43 -2.25 21.42 21.39
CA SER A 43 -1.11 21.96 20.65
C SER A 43 0.21 21.93 21.43
N GLY A 44 1.28 21.57 20.74
CA GLY A 44 2.66 21.70 21.19
C GLY A 44 3.38 22.91 20.60
N GLY A 45 4.48 23.33 21.23
CA GLY A 45 5.28 24.46 20.73
C GLY A 45 6.57 24.72 21.51
N GLY A 46 7.55 25.34 20.83
CA GLY A 46 8.80 25.79 21.43
C GLY A 46 8.68 27.15 22.14
N TRP A 47 9.51 27.38 23.15
CA TRP A 47 9.56 28.63 23.92
C TRP A 47 10.98 28.98 24.40
N GLY A 48 11.20 30.24 24.77
CA GLY A 48 12.47 30.71 25.32
C GLY A 48 12.37 32.03 26.10
N SER A 49 13.27 32.22 27.06
CA SER A 49 13.39 33.43 27.88
C SER A 49 14.79 34.04 27.76
N LEU A 50 14.85 35.37 27.71
CA LEU A 50 16.08 36.15 27.75
C LEU A 50 16.04 37.09 28.97
N PRO A 51 17.20 37.42 29.58
CA PRO A 51 17.25 38.40 30.66
C PRO A 51 16.75 39.79 30.18
N PRO A 52 16.19 40.65 31.05
CA PRO A 52 15.31 41.77 30.67
C PRO A 52 15.91 42.89 29.78
N ASN A 53 17.20 42.81 29.45
CA ASN A 53 17.97 43.88 28.82
C ASN A 53 18.49 43.53 27.41
N ASN A 54 18.13 42.37 26.82
CA ASN A 54 18.68 41.91 25.55
C ASN A 54 17.58 41.62 24.50
N LEU A 55 17.74 42.10 23.27
CA LEU A 55 16.77 41.99 22.18
C LEU A 55 17.33 41.10 21.06
N ALA A 56 16.85 39.84 21.03
CA ALA A 56 17.41 38.71 20.28
C ALA A 56 18.84 38.32 20.77
N THR A 57 19.24 37.06 20.78
CA THR A 57 18.68 35.87 20.11
C THR A 57 18.42 34.73 21.11
N GLY A 58 17.16 34.29 21.21
CA GLY A 58 16.78 33.03 21.83
C GLY A 58 15.97 32.21 20.82
N THR A 59 16.66 31.48 19.96
CA THR A 59 16.05 30.86 18.76
C THR A 59 15.78 29.38 19.01
N PHE A 60 14.58 29.06 19.45
CA PHE A 60 14.11 27.67 19.48
C PHE A 60 13.46 27.29 18.15
N ILE A 61 13.73 26.10 17.65
CA ILE A 61 13.01 25.52 16.51
C ILE A 61 12.58 24.10 16.90
N THR A 62 11.28 23.89 17.07
CA THR A 62 10.64 22.57 17.02
C THR A 62 10.52 22.14 15.57
N ARG A 63 10.92 20.91 15.23
CA ARG A 63 10.49 20.24 14.00
C ARG A 63 9.95 18.86 14.34
N VAL A 64 8.91 18.46 13.61
CA VAL A 64 8.36 17.09 13.67
C VAL A 64 8.92 16.27 12.51
N TYR A 65 8.90 16.85 11.30
CA TYR A 65 9.47 16.27 10.09
C TYR A 65 11.01 16.21 10.13
N ASN A 66 11.55 15.26 10.89
CA ASN A 66 12.87 14.68 10.64
C ASN A 66 12.63 13.25 10.11
N THR A 67 12.95 13.01 8.84
CA THR A 67 12.79 11.72 8.15
C THR A 67 14.10 10.92 8.06
N ASN A 68 15.16 11.35 8.76
CA ASN A 68 16.40 10.59 8.78
C ASN A 68 16.24 9.37 9.69
N LEU A 69 16.42 8.17 9.13
CA LEU A 69 16.32 6.88 9.80
C LEU A 69 17.27 6.73 11.01
N ASP A 70 18.36 7.52 11.08
CA ASP A 70 19.25 7.56 12.25
C ASP A 70 18.65 8.34 13.44
N ASN A 71 17.64 9.19 13.20
CA ASN A 71 17.05 10.10 14.18
C ASN A 71 15.64 9.73 14.61
N VAL A 72 14.89 8.98 13.82
CA VAL A 72 13.52 8.53 14.11
C VAL A 72 13.52 7.23 14.94
N LYS A 73 12.53 7.03 15.82
CA LYS A 73 12.30 5.74 16.50
C LYS A 73 11.75 4.69 15.51
N GLY A 74 12.16 3.42 15.61
CA GLY A 74 11.52 2.32 14.85
C GLY A 74 11.76 2.24 13.33
N ARG A 75 12.37 3.25 12.67
CA ARG A 75 12.59 3.36 11.19
C ARG A 75 11.34 3.64 10.34
N ALA A 76 10.21 3.98 10.95
CA ALA A 76 9.03 4.52 10.27
C ALA A 76 8.57 5.79 11.01
N GLY A 77 7.80 6.65 10.35
CA GLY A 77 7.24 7.86 10.99
C GLY A 77 8.24 9.00 11.21
N PHE A 78 8.16 9.67 12.35
CA PHE A 78 8.86 10.93 12.65
C PHE A 78 9.34 11.01 14.11
N SER A 79 9.96 12.14 14.52
CA SER A 79 10.36 12.37 15.91
C SER A 79 10.46 13.87 16.24
N LEU A 80 10.31 14.26 17.50
CA LEU A 80 10.36 15.66 17.90
C LEU A 80 11.81 16.17 18.02
N GLU A 81 12.28 16.90 17.00
CA GLU A 81 13.57 17.60 16.98
C GLU A 81 13.48 18.91 17.78
N LEU A 82 14.26 18.99 18.87
CA LEU A 82 14.32 20.12 19.80
C LEU A 82 15.70 20.80 19.76
N ILE A 83 15.79 21.90 19.01
CA ILE A 83 17.00 22.74 18.92
C ILE A 83 16.97 23.81 20.01
N TYR A 84 17.88 23.72 20.99
CA TYR A 84 17.92 24.64 22.13
C TYR A 84 19.24 25.45 22.21
N ASP A 85 19.14 26.68 22.73
CA ASP A 85 20.28 27.52 23.08
C ASP A 85 20.01 28.31 24.37
N VAL A 86 20.77 27.95 25.42
CA VAL A 86 20.81 28.60 26.74
C VAL A 86 22.23 29.11 27.04
N SER A 87 22.98 29.53 26.02
CA SER A 87 24.33 30.10 26.17
C SER A 87 24.37 31.47 26.88
N ASN A 88 23.25 32.20 26.90
CA ASN A 88 23.13 33.46 27.63
C ASN A 88 22.96 33.21 29.14
N SER A 89 23.65 33.99 29.98
CA SER A 89 23.46 33.97 31.44
C SER A 89 21.99 34.16 31.81
N GLU A 90 21.50 33.34 32.75
CA GLU A 90 20.11 33.38 33.25
C GLU A 90 19.01 33.04 32.20
N SER A 91 19.38 32.58 31.00
CA SER A 91 18.40 32.15 29.99
C SER A 91 17.86 30.73 30.22
N SER A 92 16.64 30.50 29.75
CA SER A 92 16.00 29.18 29.66
C SER A 92 15.24 29.02 28.34
N SER A 93 15.08 27.78 27.88
CA SER A 93 14.29 27.47 26.68
C SER A 93 13.73 26.06 26.72
N GLY A 94 12.80 25.72 25.83
CA GLY A 94 12.14 24.43 25.92
C GLY A 94 10.98 24.20 24.97
N TYR A 95 10.22 23.14 25.26
CA TYR A 95 9.02 22.71 24.55
C TYR A 95 7.85 22.61 25.54
N PHE A 96 6.62 22.82 25.09
CA PHE A 96 5.41 22.45 25.81
C PHE A 96 4.50 21.60 24.92
N SER A 97 3.68 20.73 25.52
CA SER A 97 2.56 20.04 24.87
C SER A 97 1.32 20.13 25.77
N LYS A 98 0.17 20.49 25.19
CA LYS A 98 -1.08 20.76 25.92
C LYS A 98 -1.81 19.47 26.29
N LEU A 99 -2.15 19.34 27.57
CA LEU A 99 -2.86 18.17 28.12
C LEU A 99 -4.39 18.35 28.10
N GLU A 100 -4.92 19.47 27.61
CA GLU A 100 -6.37 19.75 27.41
C GLU A 100 -7.27 19.43 28.62
N GLY A 101 -6.76 19.60 29.85
CA GLY A 101 -7.51 19.34 31.09
C GLY A 101 -7.63 17.86 31.46
N LYS A 102 -6.76 16.98 30.94
CA LYS A 102 -6.81 15.53 31.19
C LYS A 102 -6.74 15.19 32.68
N ASP A 103 -7.61 14.28 33.11
CA ASP A 103 -7.46 13.56 34.38
C ASP A 103 -6.33 12.54 34.25
N LEU A 104 -5.25 12.75 35.00
CA LEU A 104 -4.11 11.84 35.10
C LEU A 104 -4.03 11.10 36.45
N SER A 105 -5.00 11.29 37.36
CA SER A 105 -4.96 10.77 38.74
C SER A 105 -4.84 9.24 38.85
N LYS A 106 -5.28 8.51 37.82
CA LYS A 106 -5.15 7.05 37.71
C LYS A 106 -3.75 6.57 37.32
N PHE A 107 -2.99 7.34 36.55
CA PHE A 107 -1.63 6.96 36.11
C PHE A 107 -0.62 7.07 37.26
N LYS A 108 0.52 6.40 37.13
CA LYS A 108 1.54 6.28 38.20
C LYS A 108 2.95 6.64 37.73
N TYR A 109 3.20 6.68 36.43
CA TYR A 109 4.44 7.22 35.85
C TYR A 109 4.19 8.00 34.56
N LEU A 110 5.19 8.78 34.18
CA LEU A 110 5.40 9.41 32.88
C LEU A 110 6.66 8.80 32.25
N SER A 111 6.65 8.51 30.95
CA SER A 111 7.85 8.13 30.22
C SER A 111 7.90 8.71 28.81
N PHE A 112 9.12 8.80 28.27
CA PHE A 112 9.44 9.24 26.91
C PHE A 112 10.86 8.77 26.54
N TRP A 113 11.17 8.65 25.26
CA TRP A 113 12.54 8.47 24.78
C TRP A 113 13.26 9.81 24.63
N VAL A 114 14.58 9.79 24.82
CA VAL A 114 15.47 10.93 24.49
C VAL A 114 16.80 10.47 23.90
N LYS A 115 17.35 11.23 22.96
CA LYS A 115 18.79 11.25 22.66
C LYS A 115 19.28 12.67 22.37
N GLY A 116 20.55 12.95 22.66
CA GLY A 116 21.22 14.19 22.25
C GLY A 116 22.07 14.00 21.00
N ILE A 117 22.46 15.09 20.32
CA ILE A 117 23.53 15.02 19.31
C ILE A 117 24.92 15.05 19.96
N LYS A 118 25.07 15.65 21.15
CA LYS A 118 26.38 15.76 21.82
C LYS A 118 26.53 14.75 22.96
N GLY A 119 25.44 14.43 23.66
CA GLY A 119 25.51 13.74 24.96
C GLY A 119 25.86 14.72 26.08
N GLY A 120 25.46 14.37 27.30
CA GLY A 120 25.58 15.19 28.49
C GLY A 120 24.54 16.31 28.61
N GLU A 121 23.53 16.37 27.74
CA GLU A 121 22.45 17.36 27.83
C GLU A 121 21.67 17.22 29.16
N PHE A 122 21.51 18.35 29.89
CA PHE A 122 20.88 18.41 31.21
C PHE A 122 19.62 19.29 31.17
N PHE A 123 18.47 18.69 31.44
CA PHE A 123 17.17 19.37 31.40
C PHE A 123 16.18 18.77 32.41
N LYS A 124 15.08 19.48 32.67
CA LYS A 124 13.98 19.03 33.52
C LYS A 124 12.67 18.90 32.76
N ILE A 125 11.80 18.04 33.27
CA ILE A 125 10.40 17.98 32.89
C ILE A 125 9.59 18.75 33.93
N GLU A 126 8.68 19.63 33.49
CA GLU A 126 7.63 20.18 34.33
C GLU A 126 6.28 19.58 33.94
N LEU A 127 5.48 19.22 34.94
CA LEU A 127 4.04 18.99 34.80
C LEU A 127 3.30 20.15 35.48
N LYS A 128 2.17 20.57 34.90
CA LYS A 128 1.32 21.65 35.44
C LYS A 128 -0.16 21.27 35.37
N ASN A 129 -0.94 21.69 36.36
CA ASN A 129 -2.39 21.58 36.37
C ASN A 129 -3.07 22.96 36.17
N ASN A 130 -4.40 23.00 36.25
CA ASN A 130 -5.20 24.24 36.18
C ASN A 130 -5.46 24.89 37.56
N GLY A 131 -4.75 24.46 38.60
CA GLY A 131 -4.92 24.92 39.99
C GLY A 131 -4.49 26.37 40.21
N THR A 132 -5.14 27.05 41.16
CA THR A 132 -4.85 28.44 41.52
C THR A 132 -3.79 28.61 42.62
N ASP A 133 -3.34 27.52 43.24
CA ASP A 133 -2.24 27.53 44.21
C ASP A 133 -0.90 27.56 43.44
N THR A 134 -0.29 28.75 43.33
CA THR A 134 0.94 28.94 42.54
C THR A 134 2.18 28.26 43.12
N ASP A 135 2.13 27.76 44.36
CA ASP A 135 3.18 26.96 44.97
C ASP A 135 2.95 25.45 44.76
N ARG A 136 1.76 25.03 44.28
CA ARG A 136 1.35 23.62 44.18
C ARG A 136 0.60 23.23 42.89
N ASN A 137 0.60 24.09 41.88
CA ASN A 137 0.01 23.83 40.56
C ASN A 137 1.03 23.38 39.49
N LYS A 138 2.30 23.21 39.89
CA LYS A 138 3.41 22.82 39.02
C LYS A 138 4.48 22.07 39.81
N ALA A 139 5.06 21.04 39.20
CA ALA A 139 6.19 20.31 39.75
C ALA A 139 7.22 20.05 38.66
N ALA A 140 8.49 19.94 39.05
CA ALA A 140 9.62 19.78 38.13
C ALA A 140 10.58 18.70 38.64
N VAL A 141 11.07 17.85 37.74
CA VAL A 141 12.03 16.76 38.02
C VAL A 141 13.13 16.80 36.95
N TYR A 142 14.41 16.68 37.33
CA TYR A 142 15.49 16.65 36.33
C TYR A 142 15.56 15.25 35.72
N VAL A 143 15.79 15.18 34.40
CA VAL A 143 15.85 13.88 33.71
C VAL A 143 16.99 13.02 34.26
N THR A 144 18.09 13.64 34.70
CA THR A 144 19.20 12.95 35.37
C THR A 144 18.82 12.24 36.66
N ASP A 145 17.75 12.65 37.35
CA ASP A 145 17.30 12.01 38.61
C ASP A 145 16.81 10.58 38.36
N TYR A 146 16.33 10.33 37.13
CA TYR A 146 15.78 9.07 36.64
C TYR A 146 16.51 8.58 35.37
N LEU A 147 17.73 9.06 35.13
CA LEU A 147 18.61 8.67 34.02
C LEU A 147 20.08 8.82 34.45
N ASP A 148 20.58 7.83 35.20
CA ASP A 148 21.84 7.88 35.96
C ASP A 148 23.11 8.10 35.10
N SER A 149 23.05 7.76 33.81
CA SER A 149 24.13 8.00 32.85
C SER A 149 24.07 9.38 32.18
N GLY A 150 23.03 10.17 32.45
CA GLY A 150 22.66 11.35 31.68
C GLY A 150 22.16 11.01 30.27
N VAL A 151 21.81 12.04 29.51
CA VAL A 151 21.48 11.92 28.08
C VAL A 151 22.74 11.56 27.30
N THR A 152 22.64 10.64 26.35
CA THR A 152 23.75 10.22 25.47
C THR A 152 23.39 10.45 24.00
N THR A 153 24.29 10.06 23.09
CA THR A 153 24.04 10.09 21.64
C THR A 153 23.20 8.91 21.13
N GLN A 154 22.76 8.02 22.03
CA GLN A 154 21.88 6.89 21.73
C GLN A 154 20.50 7.12 22.37
N TRP A 155 19.46 6.54 21.79
CA TRP A 155 18.11 6.56 22.36
C TRP A 155 18.08 5.85 23.72
N GLN A 156 17.73 6.59 24.77
CA GLN A 156 17.48 6.09 26.12
C GLN A 156 16.05 6.43 26.51
N LYS A 157 15.39 5.56 27.28
CA LYS A 157 14.10 5.91 27.89
C LYS A 157 14.30 6.65 29.21
N VAL A 158 13.36 7.52 29.53
CA VAL A 158 13.23 8.19 30.82
C VAL A 158 11.92 7.73 31.44
N VAL A 159 11.93 7.37 32.72
CA VAL A 159 10.74 6.88 33.44
C VAL A 159 10.67 7.57 34.80
N ILE A 160 9.66 8.43 34.99
CA ILE A 160 9.54 9.26 36.18
C ILE A 160 8.22 8.90 36.90
N PRO A 161 8.23 8.46 38.17
CA PRO A 161 7.01 8.29 38.94
C PRO A 161 6.26 9.60 39.06
N LEU A 162 4.92 9.56 38.98
CA LEU A 162 4.10 10.75 39.25
C LEU A 162 4.22 11.20 40.71
N ASP A 163 4.54 10.27 41.62
CA ASP A 163 4.88 10.56 43.02
C ASP A 163 6.17 11.41 43.18
N ALA A 164 7.03 11.51 42.15
CA ALA A 164 8.18 12.42 42.16
C ALA A 164 7.79 13.90 41.91
N PHE A 165 6.64 14.14 41.29
CA PHE A 165 6.11 15.48 41.00
C PHE A 165 5.42 16.08 42.24
N ALA A 166 6.21 16.20 43.31
CA ALA A 166 5.90 16.70 44.67
C ALA A 166 4.86 17.82 44.78
N ASN A 167 4.94 18.80 43.89
CA ASN A 167 4.20 20.05 43.94
C ASN A 167 2.98 20.07 42.99
N ILE A 168 2.30 18.94 42.83
CA ILE A 168 0.97 18.87 42.19
C ILE A 168 -0.09 18.60 43.26
N ASP A 169 -1.05 19.51 43.42
CA ASP A 169 -2.17 19.38 44.36
C ASP A 169 -3.39 18.63 43.80
N ASP A 170 -3.69 18.84 42.51
CA ASP A 170 -4.77 18.20 41.76
C ASP A 170 -4.23 17.53 40.48
N TRP A 171 -4.47 16.23 40.35
CA TRP A 171 -4.11 15.43 39.18
C TRP A 171 -5.28 15.24 38.19
N THR A 172 -6.48 15.76 38.51
CA THR A 172 -7.69 15.55 37.70
C THR A 172 -7.91 16.58 36.59
N SER A 173 -7.08 17.63 36.54
CA SER A 173 -7.17 18.73 35.57
C SER A 173 -5.78 19.19 35.09
N MET A 174 -5.06 18.31 34.41
CA MET A 174 -3.70 18.57 33.94
C MET A 174 -3.69 19.43 32.67
N ASN A 175 -2.71 20.35 32.56
CA ASN A 175 -2.70 21.45 31.60
C ASN A 175 -1.52 21.37 30.62
N GLU A 176 -0.30 21.15 31.11
CA GLU A 176 0.93 21.14 30.31
C GLU A 176 1.91 20.05 30.75
N PHE A 177 2.49 19.37 29.76
CA PHE A 177 3.80 18.75 29.85
C PHE A 177 4.83 19.71 29.25
N VAL A 178 5.98 19.90 29.89
CA VAL A 178 7.00 20.88 29.47
C VAL A 178 8.40 20.31 29.61
N VAL A 179 9.24 20.50 28.59
CA VAL A 179 10.69 20.23 28.60
C VAL A 179 11.42 21.55 28.81
N VAL A 180 12.40 21.61 29.74
CA VAL A 180 13.05 22.87 30.12
C VAL A 180 14.58 22.74 30.25
N PHE A 181 15.30 23.50 29.43
CA PHE A 181 16.75 23.74 29.52
C PHE A 181 17.03 25.05 30.26
N GLU A 182 18.07 25.08 31.09
CA GLU A 182 18.46 26.26 31.87
C GLU A 182 19.97 26.49 31.84
N ASN A 183 20.39 27.74 31.60
CA ASN A 183 21.80 28.14 31.53
C ASN A 183 22.58 27.78 32.80
N TYR A 184 22.00 28.10 33.97
CA TYR A 184 22.65 27.90 35.27
C TYR A 184 22.95 26.41 35.52
N GLN A 185 21.94 25.55 35.42
CA GLN A 185 22.08 24.12 35.64
C GLN A 185 23.01 23.48 34.60
N SER A 186 22.91 23.91 33.34
CA SER A 186 23.81 23.42 32.29
C SER A 186 25.27 23.79 32.58
N THR A 187 25.53 25.00 33.08
CA THR A 187 26.86 25.46 33.47
C THR A 187 27.40 24.71 34.69
N VAL A 188 26.57 24.48 35.72
CA VAL A 188 26.95 23.75 36.94
C VAL A 188 27.32 22.30 36.63
N ASN A 189 26.58 21.66 35.72
CA ASN A 189 26.82 20.25 35.37
C ASN A 189 27.78 20.00 34.21
N GLY A 190 28.12 21.01 33.42
CA GLY A 190 28.95 20.86 32.23
C GLY A 190 28.17 20.34 31.01
N SER A 191 26.85 20.47 31.03
CA SER A 191 25.96 20.16 29.90
C SER A 191 26.20 21.14 28.75
N PRO A 192 26.03 20.72 27.49
CA PRO A 192 26.06 21.62 26.35
C PRO A 192 25.08 22.79 26.51
N LEU A 193 25.59 24.03 26.52
CA LEU A 193 24.76 25.23 26.59
C LEU A 193 23.87 25.44 25.34
N ASN A 194 24.19 24.76 24.24
CA ASN A 194 23.31 24.58 23.09
C ASN A 194 23.50 23.18 22.54
N SER A 195 22.44 22.55 22.04
CA SER A 195 22.50 21.25 21.36
C SER A 195 21.19 21.03 20.58
N ILE A 196 21.06 19.83 20.03
CA ILE A 196 19.79 19.28 19.57
C ILE A 196 19.54 18.02 20.39
N ILE A 197 18.33 17.86 20.93
CA ILE A 197 17.83 16.57 21.37
C ILE A 197 16.67 16.11 20.49
N TYR A 198 16.41 14.82 20.48
CA TYR A 198 15.22 14.19 19.91
C TYR A 198 14.41 13.57 21.04
N ILE A 199 13.08 13.66 20.96
CA ILE A 199 12.13 13.05 21.91
C ILE A 199 11.07 12.25 21.13
N ASP A 200 10.67 11.09 21.67
CA ASP A 200 9.63 10.21 21.14
C ASP A 200 8.82 9.50 22.26
N ASP A 201 7.72 8.85 21.88
CA ASP A 201 6.79 8.05 22.72
C ASP A 201 6.44 8.68 24.08
N ILE A 202 5.93 9.91 24.09
CA ILE A 202 5.54 10.58 25.33
C ILE A 202 4.24 9.95 25.84
N LEU A 203 4.27 9.28 27.00
CA LEU A 203 3.12 8.53 27.53
C LEU A 203 3.04 8.49 29.06
N PHE A 204 1.84 8.21 29.58
CA PHE A 204 1.56 7.95 30.99
C PHE A 204 0.98 6.55 31.18
N GLY A 205 1.43 5.78 32.19
CA GLY A 205 0.96 4.40 32.43
C GLY A 205 0.43 4.16 33.86
N THR A 206 -0.45 3.15 34.03
CA THR A 206 -1.17 2.91 35.30
C THR A 206 -0.44 2.08 36.34
N TYR A 207 0.55 1.26 35.98
CA TYR A 207 1.32 0.45 36.92
C TYR A 207 2.70 1.05 37.13
N PHE A 208 3.25 1.01 38.35
CA PHE A 208 4.62 1.43 38.60
C PHE A 208 5.27 0.54 39.65
N THR A 209 6.25 -0.26 39.22
CA THR A 209 7.10 -1.10 40.07
C THR A 209 8.22 -0.30 40.73
N GLY A 210 8.68 0.78 40.10
CA GLY A 210 9.84 1.60 40.48
C GLY A 210 9.85 2.18 41.90
N CYS A 211 11.01 2.72 42.30
CA CYS A 211 11.16 3.53 43.50
C CYS A 211 10.89 5.02 43.24
N VAL A 212 10.43 5.75 44.24
CA VAL A 212 10.63 7.20 44.27
C VAL A 212 12.03 7.46 44.79
N ARG A 213 12.93 7.87 43.89
CA ARG A 213 14.25 8.32 44.28
C ARG A 213 14.13 9.72 44.90
N ILE A 214 14.76 9.89 46.06
CA ILE A 214 15.00 11.20 46.63
C ILE A 214 16.23 11.79 45.93
N ASP A 215 17.35 11.05 45.87
CA ASP A 215 18.60 11.59 45.34
C ASP A 215 19.67 10.52 45.05
N HIS A 216 20.52 10.75 44.05
CA HIS A 216 21.77 10.03 43.79
C HIS A 216 23.01 10.94 43.69
N TYR A 217 22.82 12.25 43.85
CA TYR A 217 23.82 13.33 43.92
C TYR A 217 24.68 13.54 42.65
N GLY A 218 24.53 12.70 41.62
CA GLY A 218 25.27 12.79 40.37
C GLY A 218 25.04 14.08 39.59
N ASP A 219 23.90 14.72 39.80
CA ASP A 219 23.49 16.02 39.28
C ASP A 219 24.12 17.23 40.01
N LYS A 220 24.87 16.99 41.09
CA LYS A 220 25.54 17.99 41.93
C LYS A 220 24.61 19.06 42.53
N LEU A 221 23.29 18.89 42.53
CA LEU A 221 22.39 19.94 43.01
C LEU A 221 22.32 19.96 44.55
N GLY A 222 22.00 21.14 45.09
CA GLY A 222 21.62 21.30 46.50
C GLY A 222 20.13 21.00 46.76
N ILE A 223 19.43 20.58 45.70
CA ILE A 223 17.99 20.30 45.64
C ILE A 223 17.87 18.83 45.25
N ASN A 224 17.03 18.07 45.95
CA ASN A 224 16.78 16.66 45.63
C ASN A 224 15.65 16.51 44.60
N ALA A 225 15.46 15.30 44.06
CA ALA A 225 14.54 15.00 42.95
C ALA A 225 13.05 15.32 43.23
N LEU A 226 12.68 15.59 44.48
CA LEU A 226 11.34 16.09 44.87
C LEU A 226 11.27 17.63 44.93
N GLY A 227 12.30 18.36 44.51
CA GLY A 227 12.33 19.82 44.50
C GLY A 227 12.67 20.50 45.84
N GLY A 228 13.11 19.75 46.85
CA GLY A 228 13.44 20.28 48.18
C GLY A 228 14.93 20.40 48.48
N ASN A 229 15.32 21.40 49.29
CA ASN A 229 16.72 21.67 49.63
C ASN A 229 17.32 20.67 50.64
N MET A 230 18.65 20.50 50.59
CA MET A 230 19.45 19.79 51.58
C MET A 230 20.23 20.74 52.51
N GLY A 231 20.49 20.32 53.75
CA GLY A 231 21.07 21.22 54.76
C GLY A 231 21.81 20.54 55.92
N ASN A 232 22.52 21.35 56.69
CA ASN A 232 23.07 20.96 58.00
C ASN A 232 21.99 21.16 59.06
N MET A 233 21.71 20.16 59.89
CA MET A 233 20.78 20.32 61.03
C MET A 233 21.35 21.32 62.06
N ASP A 234 20.58 21.70 63.07
CA ASP A 234 21.17 22.14 64.33
C ASP A 234 21.97 21.00 64.98
N SER A 235 22.93 21.34 65.85
CA SER A 235 23.75 20.34 66.55
C SER A 235 24.06 20.77 67.98
N GLU A 236 23.94 19.84 68.92
CA GLU A 236 24.18 20.10 70.34
C GLU A 236 25.59 19.63 70.70
N GLY A 237 26.53 20.57 70.82
CA GLY A 237 27.92 20.28 71.21
C GLY A 237 28.78 19.55 70.17
N GLY A 238 28.21 19.15 69.02
CA GLY A 238 28.93 18.60 67.87
C GLY A 238 28.99 19.57 66.68
N SER A 239 29.88 19.29 65.74
CA SER A 239 29.99 19.98 64.44
C SER A 239 29.81 18.98 63.29
N LYS A 240 29.53 19.50 62.09
CA LYS A 240 29.24 18.71 60.89
C LYS A 240 29.31 19.57 59.64
N THR A 241 29.60 18.93 58.52
CA THR A 241 29.64 19.51 57.18
C THR A 241 29.12 18.49 56.18
N TYR A 242 28.44 18.95 55.14
CA TYR A 242 28.15 18.13 53.97
C TYR A 242 28.84 18.70 52.73
N SER A 243 29.20 17.80 51.81
CA SER A 243 29.74 18.16 50.51
C SER A 243 29.39 17.08 49.48
N ILE A 244 29.33 17.50 48.22
CA ILE A 244 29.12 16.67 47.05
C ILE A 244 30.51 16.22 46.54
N ALA A 245 30.79 14.91 46.61
CA ALA A 245 32.14 14.35 46.55
C ALA A 245 32.40 13.60 45.23
N THR A 246 33.18 14.23 44.36
CA THR A 246 33.35 13.88 42.93
C THR A 246 34.25 12.67 42.62
N SER A 247 34.50 11.79 43.60
CA SER A 247 35.58 10.79 43.51
C SER A 247 35.30 9.42 44.16
N THR A 248 34.10 9.21 44.72
CA THR A 248 33.83 8.08 45.61
C THR A 248 32.42 7.54 45.43
N TYR A 249 32.26 6.40 44.74
CA TYR A 249 30.94 6.06 44.19
C TYR A 249 30.36 4.66 44.32
N HIS A 250 29.04 4.63 44.46
CA HIS A 250 28.15 3.55 44.07
C HIS A 250 27.44 3.90 42.74
N ASN A 251 28.06 3.53 41.61
CA ASN A 251 27.55 3.66 40.22
C ASN A 251 27.43 5.05 39.56
N THR A 252 27.00 6.13 40.23
CA THR A 252 26.92 7.52 39.69
C THR A 252 28.24 8.33 39.87
N PRO A 253 28.29 9.70 39.79
CA PRO A 253 29.57 10.44 39.89
C PRO A 253 29.86 11.51 41.00
N ASN A 254 28.92 12.08 41.79
CA ASN A 254 29.28 13.06 42.88
C ASN A 254 28.53 12.91 44.25
N SER A 255 29.03 12.17 45.27
CA SER A 255 28.18 11.57 46.34
C SER A 255 28.10 12.43 47.60
N LEU A 256 27.11 12.20 48.46
CA LEU A 256 27.02 12.94 49.72
C LEU A 256 28.06 12.46 50.73
N LEU A 257 29.16 13.19 50.84
CA LEU A 257 30.05 13.11 51.99
C LEU A 257 29.48 13.94 53.14
N SER A 258 28.97 13.25 54.15
CA SER A 258 28.52 13.81 55.43
C SER A 258 29.61 13.59 56.48
N GLU A 259 30.32 14.66 56.84
CA GLU A 259 31.37 14.68 57.86
C GLU A 259 30.83 15.16 59.21
N TYR A 260 31.35 14.60 60.30
CA TYR A 260 30.85 14.86 61.64
C TYR A 260 31.97 14.87 62.71
N ASP A 261 31.79 15.71 63.72
CA ASP A 261 32.46 15.65 65.01
C ASP A 261 31.39 15.67 66.10
N VAL A 262 31.20 14.55 66.79
CA VAL A 262 30.32 14.40 67.96
C VAL A 262 31.13 14.02 69.19
N THR A 263 32.32 14.61 69.38
CA THR A 263 33.11 14.49 70.61
C THR A 263 32.36 14.95 71.87
N SER A 264 31.38 15.85 71.69
CA SER A 264 30.24 16.10 72.59
C SER A 264 28.90 15.99 71.85
N GLY A 265 27.87 15.46 72.53
CA GLY A 265 26.46 15.49 72.09
C GLY A 265 26.14 14.83 70.73
N TRP A 266 25.58 15.58 69.78
CA TRP A 266 25.09 15.04 68.50
C TRP A 266 25.13 16.08 67.36
N ALA A 267 25.15 15.59 66.13
CA ALA A 267 25.11 16.39 64.90
C ALA A 267 24.49 15.60 63.73
N GLY A 268 24.05 16.28 62.67
CA GLY A 268 23.48 15.61 61.49
C GLY A 268 23.21 16.54 60.31
N VAL A 269 22.77 15.93 59.21
CA VAL A 269 22.41 16.58 57.94
C VAL A 269 21.00 16.16 57.52
N PHE A 270 20.27 17.02 56.82
CA PHE A 270 18.87 16.82 56.46
C PHE A 270 18.59 17.02 54.97
N LYS A 271 17.45 16.50 54.52
CA LYS A 271 16.82 16.78 53.24
C LYS A 271 15.33 16.98 53.41
N ILE A 272 14.81 18.04 52.79
CA ILE A 272 13.39 18.36 52.78
C ILE A 272 12.75 17.75 51.53
N PHE A 273 11.57 17.14 51.64
CA PHE A 273 10.81 16.65 50.49
C PHE A 273 9.84 17.73 50.03
N GLY A 274 9.81 17.99 48.72
CA GLY A 274 9.13 19.15 48.17
C GLY A 274 9.77 20.47 48.59
N GLY A 275 9.28 21.54 47.97
CA GLY A 275 9.65 22.89 48.31
C GLY A 275 8.61 23.84 47.77
N GLY A 276 8.15 24.82 48.57
CA GLY A 276 7.49 26.00 48.01
C GLY A 276 8.46 26.78 47.12
N GLY A 277 8.09 27.99 46.66
CA GLY A 277 8.92 28.80 45.75
C GLY A 277 10.37 29.12 46.18
N ASP A 278 10.82 28.73 47.38
CA ASP A 278 12.19 28.86 47.91
C ASP A 278 12.96 27.53 48.08
N GLY A 279 12.32 26.38 47.90
CA GLY A 279 12.90 25.04 48.14
C GLY A 279 13.07 24.64 49.61
N TRP A 280 12.77 25.51 50.59
CA TRP A 280 12.99 25.25 52.04
C TRP A 280 11.72 24.88 52.80
N THR A 281 10.54 25.09 52.20
CA THR A 281 9.25 24.75 52.83
C THR A 281 8.92 23.27 52.66
N ALA A 282 8.92 22.50 53.76
CA ALA A 282 8.66 21.06 53.76
C ALA A 282 7.22 20.68 53.42
N ILE A 283 7.02 19.93 52.34
CA ILE A 283 5.71 19.51 51.82
C ILE A 283 5.45 18.03 52.17
N GLN A 284 4.21 17.69 52.49
CA GLN A 284 3.81 16.34 52.87
C GLN A 284 3.63 15.47 51.63
N HIS A 285 4.35 14.35 51.58
CA HIS A 285 4.30 13.38 50.48
C HIS A 285 3.67 12.08 50.95
N ASN A 286 2.85 11.49 50.07
CA ASN A 286 2.20 10.23 50.35
C ASN A 286 3.06 9.04 49.89
N PHE A 287 3.83 8.48 50.82
CA PHE A 287 4.57 7.23 50.60
C PHE A 287 3.80 6.00 51.14
N SER A 288 2.47 6.05 51.28
CA SER A 288 1.68 4.90 51.75
C SER A 288 1.83 3.66 50.86
N ALA A 289 2.14 3.87 49.58
CA ALA A 289 2.38 2.86 48.55
C ALA A 289 3.80 2.25 48.57
N TYR A 290 4.67 2.62 49.50
CA TYR A 290 6.05 2.13 49.65
C TYR A 290 6.26 1.56 51.06
N ASP A 291 7.19 0.62 51.25
CA ASP A 291 7.30 -0.17 52.48
C ASP A 291 8.66 -0.12 53.15
N LYS A 292 9.69 0.34 52.44
CA LYS A 292 11.05 0.52 52.97
C LYS A 292 11.71 1.79 52.43
N LEU A 293 12.57 2.35 53.26
CA LEU A 293 13.58 3.33 52.86
C LEU A 293 14.88 2.58 52.59
N THR A 294 15.55 2.90 51.49
CA THR A 294 16.91 2.40 51.23
C THR A 294 17.88 3.51 50.88
N LEU A 295 19.16 3.18 51.05
CA LEU A 295 20.30 4.07 50.92
C LEU A 295 21.58 3.20 50.80
N TRP A 296 22.53 3.63 49.99
CA TRP A 296 23.89 3.09 50.00
C TRP A 296 24.77 3.92 50.93
N VAL A 297 25.58 3.25 51.74
CA VAL A 297 26.37 3.91 52.79
C VAL A 297 27.75 3.25 52.94
N LYS A 298 28.78 4.07 53.18
CA LYS A 298 30.08 3.61 53.69
C LYS A 298 30.76 4.66 54.56
N ALA A 299 31.66 4.23 55.43
CA ALA A 299 32.57 5.11 56.14
C ALA A 299 33.73 5.60 55.25
N LYS A 300 34.23 6.79 55.58
CA LYS A 300 35.33 7.47 54.87
C LYS A 300 36.68 6.77 55.03
N SER A 301 36.96 6.25 56.22
CA SER A 301 38.05 5.32 56.52
C SER A 301 37.67 4.49 57.75
N GLU A 302 38.33 3.35 58.01
CA GLU A 302 38.01 2.52 59.19
C GLU A 302 38.21 3.27 60.52
N THR A 303 39.15 4.22 60.54
CA THR A 303 39.43 5.12 61.68
C THR A 303 38.48 6.31 61.79
N GLU A 304 37.71 6.61 60.75
CA GLU A 304 36.68 7.67 60.67
C GLU A 304 35.26 7.06 60.61
N ASN A 305 35.11 5.80 61.03
CA ASN A 305 33.90 5.02 60.85
C ASN A 305 32.97 5.13 62.08
N PRO A 306 31.75 5.70 61.97
CA PRO A 306 30.86 5.78 63.12
C PRO A 306 30.36 4.40 63.57
N LYS A 307 30.43 3.38 62.71
CA LYS A 307 29.82 2.04 62.81
C LYS A 307 28.29 2.01 62.95
N LYS A 308 27.66 3.12 63.36
CA LYS A 308 26.21 3.30 63.51
C LYS A 308 25.78 4.69 63.06
N VAL A 309 24.68 4.81 62.32
CA VAL A 309 24.04 6.11 62.00
C VAL A 309 22.54 6.02 62.27
N LYS A 310 21.96 7.07 62.87
CA LYS A 310 20.52 7.18 63.07
C LYS A 310 19.89 7.83 61.84
N ILE A 311 18.88 7.18 61.29
CA ILE A 311 18.09 7.68 60.18
C ILE A 311 16.75 8.15 60.74
N GLU A 312 16.36 9.39 60.46
CA GLU A 312 15.11 9.96 60.94
C GLU A 312 14.19 10.36 59.77
N LEU A 313 12.88 10.13 59.92
CA LEU A 313 11.83 10.56 59.00
C LEU A 313 10.82 11.46 59.72
N GLY A 314 10.43 12.55 59.07
CA GLY A 314 9.42 13.49 59.59
C GLY A 314 8.07 13.36 58.90
N ASP A 315 6.98 13.26 59.66
CA ASP A 315 5.59 13.18 59.20
C ASP A 315 4.76 14.44 59.56
N ARG A 316 3.45 14.50 59.24
CA ARG A 316 2.59 15.66 59.60
C ARG A 316 2.36 15.86 61.10
N TYR A 317 2.55 14.83 61.92
CA TYR A 317 2.23 14.84 63.35
C TYR A 317 3.44 15.15 64.25
N CYS A 318 4.66 15.06 63.72
CA CYS A 318 5.85 14.99 64.55
C CYS A 318 6.47 16.35 64.92
N ASN A 319 6.52 16.64 66.22
CA ASN A 319 7.53 17.53 66.83
C ASN A 319 8.86 16.78 67.11
N TYR A 320 8.87 15.46 66.96
CA TYR A 320 10.02 14.57 67.17
C TYR A 320 10.05 13.52 66.06
N ASN A 321 11.08 13.53 65.23
CA ASN A 321 11.19 12.66 64.06
C ASN A 321 11.14 11.17 64.46
N ARG A 322 10.55 10.35 63.60
CA ARG A 322 10.57 8.88 63.78
C ARG A 322 11.93 8.39 63.38
N PHE A 323 12.56 7.50 64.14
CA PHE A 323 13.92 7.07 63.82
C PHE A 323 14.07 5.54 63.81
N ASN A 324 14.98 5.10 62.96
CA ASN A 324 15.59 3.78 62.97
C ASN A 324 17.13 3.95 62.89
N ARG A 325 17.91 2.87 62.88
CA ARG A 325 19.38 2.93 62.83
C ARG A 325 19.95 1.94 61.83
N ILE A 326 20.99 2.38 61.13
CA ILE A 326 21.88 1.50 60.38
C ILE A 326 23.12 1.20 61.23
N ASP A 327 23.53 -0.06 61.26
CA ASP A 327 24.53 -0.64 62.15
C ASP A 327 25.59 -1.40 61.33
N ASN A 328 26.80 -1.57 61.89
CA ASN A 328 27.92 -2.31 61.31
C ASN A 328 28.43 -1.75 59.96
N ILE A 329 28.48 -0.42 59.86
CA ILE A 329 29.03 0.28 58.68
C ILE A 329 30.50 -0.10 58.44
N THR A 330 30.90 -0.33 57.18
CA THR A 330 32.26 -0.62 56.73
C THR A 330 32.84 0.52 55.88
N THR A 331 34.13 0.44 55.52
CA THR A 331 34.70 1.29 54.44
C THR A 331 34.25 0.88 53.04
N ASP A 332 33.73 -0.33 52.87
CA ASP A 332 33.10 -0.78 51.63
C ASP A 332 31.64 -0.34 51.58
N TRP A 333 31.10 -0.11 50.38
CA TRP A 333 29.71 0.27 50.16
C TRP A 333 28.75 -0.85 50.57
N GLN A 334 27.75 -0.49 51.37
CA GLN A 334 26.69 -1.39 51.84
C GLN A 334 25.32 -0.77 51.53
N LYS A 335 24.41 -1.52 50.90
CA LYS A 335 23.00 -1.13 50.83
C LYS A 335 22.36 -1.39 52.18
N PHE A 336 21.77 -0.36 52.77
CA PHE A 336 20.88 -0.51 53.91
C PHE A 336 19.43 -0.44 53.46
N SER A 337 18.58 -1.22 54.13
CA SER A 337 17.14 -1.29 53.89
C SER A 337 16.43 -1.29 55.24
N LEU A 338 15.58 -0.29 55.45
CA LEU A 338 14.84 -0.06 56.69
C LEU A 338 13.36 -0.11 56.36
N LEU A 339 12.60 -1.06 56.92
CA LEU A 339 11.16 -1.09 56.70
C LEU A 339 10.53 0.17 57.32
N LEU A 340 9.59 0.81 56.63
CA LEU A 340 8.86 1.97 57.15
C LEU A 340 8.02 1.60 58.38
N THR A 341 7.68 0.32 58.55
CA THR A 341 7.06 -0.24 59.77
C THR A 341 7.98 -0.20 60.99
N ASP A 342 9.30 -0.21 60.78
CA ASP A 342 10.29 -0.19 61.86
C ASP A 342 10.50 1.22 62.45
N PHE A 343 10.02 2.27 61.76
CA PHE A 343 10.00 3.64 62.25
C PHE A 343 8.76 3.84 63.14
N PRO A 344 8.91 3.92 64.49
CA PRO A 344 7.76 3.72 65.37
C PRO A 344 6.73 4.86 65.27
N SER A 345 5.49 4.51 64.92
CA SER A 345 4.37 5.44 64.69
C SER A 345 4.59 6.44 63.54
N LEU A 346 5.35 6.06 62.51
CA LEU A 346 5.45 6.82 61.26
C LEU A 346 4.12 6.83 60.50
N ASP A 347 3.67 8.01 60.11
CA ASP A 347 2.59 8.17 59.16
C ASP A 347 3.13 8.24 57.73
N LYS A 348 2.97 7.15 56.97
CA LYS A 348 3.43 7.06 55.58
C LYS A 348 2.75 8.07 54.65
N GLU A 349 1.54 8.56 54.97
CA GLU A 349 0.76 9.44 54.08
C GLU A 349 1.31 10.87 53.99
N SER A 350 2.27 11.24 54.84
CA SER A 350 2.65 12.64 55.05
C SER A 350 4.13 12.90 55.35
N ILE A 351 5.02 12.02 54.87
CA ILE A 351 6.46 12.18 55.11
C ILE A 351 6.96 13.42 54.34
N LYS A 352 7.79 14.25 54.99
CA LYS A 352 8.20 15.58 54.48
C LYS A 352 9.69 15.89 54.56
N HIS A 353 10.48 15.05 55.25
CA HIS A 353 11.94 15.17 55.34
C HIS A 353 12.61 13.89 55.83
N ILE A 354 13.91 13.76 55.55
CA ILE A 354 14.82 12.73 56.08
C ILE A 354 16.07 13.37 56.70
N ASN A 355 16.54 12.84 57.84
CA ASN A 355 17.78 13.24 58.48
C ASN A 355 18.75 12.07 58.68
N PHE A 356 20.05 12.37 58.63
CA PHE A 356 21.16 11.46 58.92
C PHE A 356 21.92 12.00 60.13
N VAL A 357 21.90 11.28 61.24
CA VAL A 357 22.30 11.80 62.56
C VAL A 357 23.31 10.91 63.27
N TYR A 358 24.35 11.56 63.79
CA TYR A 358 25.45 10.97 64.56
C TYR A 358 25.30 11.36 66.03
N GLU A 359 25.45 10.40 66.93
CA GLU A 359 25.28 10.60 68.38
C GLU A 359 26.49 10.05 69.13
N ASN A 360 27.10 10.87 69.99
CA ASN A 360 28.31 10.56 70.76
C ASN A 360 28.27 9.23 71.53
N SER A 361 27.10 8.87 72.05
CA SER A 361 26.87 7.65 72.84
C SER A 361 26.69 6.39 71.99
N GLN A 362 26.54 6.54 70.66
CA GLN A 362 26.22 5.46 69.72
C GLN A 362 27.30 5.25 68.66
N VAL A 363 28.05 6.28 68.27
CA VAL A 363 29.15 6.14 67.29
C VAL A 363 30.44 5.65 67.94
N VAL A 364 31.19 4.80 67.23
CA VAL A 364 32.48 4.26 67.68
C VAL A 364 33.59 5.29 67.49
N HIS A 365 33.80 5.77 66.26
CA HIS A 365 34.69 6.90 66.00
C HIS A 365 33.88 8.20 66.01
N ARG A 366 34.16 9.08 66.98
CA ARG A 366 33.39 10.33 67.23
C ARG A 366 33.70 11.47 66.28
N ILE A 367 34.81 11.40 65.55
CA ILE A 367 35.14 12.27 64.43
C ILE A 367 35.26 11.37 63.23
N GLY A 368 34.67 11.75 62.10
CA GLY A 368 34.76 10.97 60.88
C GLY A 368 33.86 11.47 59.76
N GLY A 369 33.56 10.57 58.83
CA GLY A 369 32.71 10.89 57.69
C GLY A 369 32.08 9.64 57.10
N VAL A 370 30.91 9.84 56.49
CA VAL A 370 30.12 8.81 55.85
C VAL A 370 29.72 9.30 54.46
N TYR A 371 29.99 8.48 53.45
CA TYR A 371 29.44 8.66 52.11
C TYR A 371 28.05 8.02 52.06
N ILE A 372 27.09 8.72 51.47
CA ILE A 372 25.68 8.34 51.34
C ILE A 372 25.29 8.51 49.87
N ASP A 373 24.64 7.51 49.30
CA ASP A 373 24.22 7.42 47.89
C ASP A 373 22.81 6.81 47.77
N ASP A 374 22.19 6.95 46.59
CA ASP A 374 20.94 6.27 46.17
C ASP A 374 19.87 6.22 47.26
N VAL A 375 19.45 7.40 47.74
CA VAL A 375 18.44 7.53 48.80
C VAL A 375 17.05 7.46 48.17
N GLN A 376 16.27 6.43 48.50
CA GLN A 376 15.00 6.16 47.80
C GLN A 376 13.97 5.38 48.63
N PHE A 377 12.68 5.61 48.36
CA PHE A 377 11.56 4.84 48.91
C PHE A 377 11.17 3.71 47.95
N GLU A 378 11.08 2.49 48.49
CA GLU A 378 10.89 1.24 47.74
C GLU A 378 9.71 0.43 48.32
N LYS A 379 9.04 -0.37 47.48
CA LYS A 379 7.99 -1.33 47.90
C LYS A 379 8.58 -2.58 48.55
N GLU A 380 7.81 -3.33 49.32
CA GLU A 380 8.23 -4.68 49.73
C GLU A 380 8.23 -5.60 48.49
N GLY A 381 9.28 -6.40 48.32
CA GLY A 381 9.54 -7.11 47.06
C GLY A 381 10.19 -6.26 45.96
N TYR A 382 10.35 -4.94 46.14
CA TYR A 382 11.17 -4.13 45.23
C TYR A 382 12.63 -4.58 45.28
N ALA A 383 13.11 -5.19 44.21
CA ALA A 383 14.42 -4.85 43.69
C ALA A 383 14.24 -3.60 42.79
N PRO A 384 15.31 -2.83 42.47
CA PRO A 384 15.32 -2.13 41.18
C PRO A 384 14.93 -3.15 40.10
N ASP A 385 14.23 -2.72 39.04
CA ASP A 385 13.74 -3.71 38.10
C ASP A 385 14.90 -4.57 37.60
N THR A 386 14.68 -5.86 37.77
CA THR A 386 15.57 -7.02 37.58
C THR A 386 14.72 -8.26 37.31
N THR A 387 13.39 -8.10 37.32
CA THR A 387 12.40 -8.97 36.70
C THR A 387 12.51 -8.79 35.20
N PHE A 388 13.60 -9.35 34.64
CA PHE A 388 13.85 -9.36 33.20
C PHE A 388 12.53 -9.68 32.45
N PRO A 389 12.10 -8.83 31.50
CA PRO A 389 10.75 -8.88 30.93
C PRO A 389 10.53 -10.22 30.22
N THR A 390 9.32 -10.76 30.21
CA THR A 390 9.11 -12.17 29.77
C THR A 390 9.75 -12.47 28.42
N SER A 391 10.65 -13.45 28.37
CA SER A 391 11.41 -13.80 27.16
C SER A 391 10.52 -13.91 25.92
N PRO A 392 10.85 -13.23 24.81
CA PRO A 392 10.18 -13.42 23.53
C PRO A 392 10.12 -14.91 23.18
N THR A 393 8.90 -15.42 22.95
CA THR A 393 8.65 -16.87 23.00
C THR A 393 8.74 -17.57 21.64
N ASN A 394 8.59 -16.80 20.55
CA ASN A 394 8.54 -17.30 19.19
C ASN A 394 9.23 -16.30 18.26
N LEU A 395 10.56 -16.22 18.29
CA LEU A 395 11.33 -15.50 17.28
C LEU A 395 11.22 -16.22 15.94
N LYS A 396 10.73 -15.46 14.96
CA LYS A 396 10.42 -15.88 13.60
C LYS A 396 11.13 -14.97 12.59
N ASN A 397 11.35 -15.48 11.38
CA ASN A 397 11.70 -14.71 10.20
C ASN A 397 10.68 -14.99 9.09
N ASN A 398 9.94 -13.99 8.62
CA ASN A 398 8.82 -14.12 7.70
C ASN A 398 7.79 -15.18 8.19
N GLY A 399 7.54 -15.27 9.50
CA GLY A 399 6.71 -16.33 10.13
C GLY A 399 7.47 -17.61 10.53
N VAL A 400 8.61 -17.90 9.87
CA VAL A 400 9.63 -18.93 10.15
C VAL A 400 10.23 -18.92 11.56
N SER A 401 9.64 -19.59 12.56
CA SER A 401 10.28 -19.81 13.88
C SER A 401 11.72 -20.34 13.73
N ILE A 402 12.73 -19.58 14.18
CA ILE A 402 14.14 -19.72 13.74
C ILE A 402 14.90 -20.88 14.45
N ALA A 403 14.26 -22.04 14.61
CA ALA A 403 14.85 -23.19 15.29
C ALA A 403 15.94 -23.89 14.44
N ASN A 404 17.14 -24.05 15.03
CA ASN A 404 18.26 -24.83 14.49
C ASN A 404 18.79 -24.38 13.11
N GLY A 405 18.97 -23.08 12.91
CA GLY A 405 19.85 -22.55 11.86
C GLY A 405 19.26 -22.59 10.45
N HIS A 406 18.28 -21.72 10.19
CA HIS A 406 17.69 -21.54 8.88
C HIS A 406 17.71 -20.06 8.42
N ILE A 407 17.81 -19.86 7.10
CA ILE A 407 18.56 -18.77 6.48
C ILE A 407 17.75 -17.46 6.35
N PHE A 408 18.48 -16.35 6.27
CA PHE A 408 17.99 -14.98 6.07
C PHE A 408 18.11 -14.59 4.57
N GLY A 409 17.05 -14.00 4.00
CA GLY A 409 17.02 -13.49 2.62
C GLY A 409 17.50 -12.03 2.51
N MET A 410 17.55 -11.45 1.31
CA MET A 410 18.00 -10.05 1.17
C MET A 410 17.12 -9.02 1.91
N LYS A 411 15.84 -9.35 2.12
CA LYS A 411 14.91 -8.68 3.05
C LYS A 411 14.30 -9.75 3.96
N ASN A 412 14.22 -9.45 5.25
CA ASN A 412 13.68 -10.30 6.31
C ASN A 412 12.70 -9.51 7.15
N ILE A 413 11.70 -10.18 7.70
CA ILE A 413 10.72 -9.62 8.63
C ILE A 413 10.82 -10.44 9.92
N LEU A 414 11.59 -9.92 10.88
CA LEU A 414 11.83 -10.61 12.15
C LEU A 414 10.69 -10.31 13.10
N THR A 415 9.91 -11.33 13.46
CA THR A 415 8.78 -11.18 14.38
C THR A 415 9.00 -11.93 15.68
N VAL A 416 8.43 -11.43 16.78
CA VAL A 416 8.24 -12.22 18.01
C VAL A 416 6.82 -12.07 18.53
N ASN A 417 6.22 -13.20 18.93
CA ASN A 417 5.03 -13.14 19.76
C ASN A 417 5.40 -12.75 21.20
N ALA A 418 4.70 -11.75 21.72
CA ALA A 418 4.62 -11.46 23.14
C ALA A 418 4.11 -12.73 23.88
N SER A 419 4.64 -12.99 25.07
CA SER A 419 4.27 -14.20 25.83
C SER A 419 2.82 -14.09 26.35
N SER A 420 2.16 -15.22 26.64
CA SER A 420 0.82 -15.18 27.25
C SER A 420 0.90 -14.71 28.71
N GLY A 421 0.86 -13.39 28.91
CA GLY A 421 1.23 -12.72 30.17
C GLY A 421 2.13 -11.49 29.98
N ALA A 422 2.63 -11.25 28.77
CA ALA A 422 3.47 -10.10 28.40
C ALA A 422 2.70 -8.78 28.22
N ILE A 423 1.47 -8.68 28.74
CA ILE A 423 0.89 -7.39 29.15
C ILE A 423 1.41 -7.08 30.57
N ASP A 424 2.74 -7.19 30.73
CA ASP A 424 3.45 -6.77 31.92
C ASP A 424 3.95 -5.36 31.61
N ASP A 425 3.59 -4.38 32.46
CA ASP A 425 3.93 -2.96 32.27
C ASP A 425 5.44 -2.67 32.39
N THR A 426 6.25 -3.71 32.59
CA THR A 426 7.70 -3.68 32.44
C THR A 426 8.14 -3.75 30.97
N LEU A 427 7.40 -4.38 30.05
CA LEU A 427 7.88 -4.61 28.68
C LEU A 427 7.86 -3.33 27.83
N GLU A 428 9.04 -2.85 27.44
CA GLU A 428 9.22 -1.62 26.65
C GLU A 428 9.29 -1.89 25.14
N GLY A 429 9.85 -3.03 24.73
CA GLY A 429 10.03 -3.39 23.33
C GLY A 429 10.94 -4.60 23.14
N VAL A 430 11.18 -5.00 21.90
CA VAL A 430 12.01 -6.17 21.57
C VAL A 430 13.12 -5.80 20.58
N ARG A 431 14.36 -6.00 21.02
CA ARG A 431 15.59 -5.74 20.25
C ARG A 431 16.06 -7.00 19.55
N PHE A 432 16.27 -6.91 18.25
CA PHE A 432 16.78 -8.00 17.42
C PHE A 432 18.29 -7.80 17.23
N GLU A 433 19.07 -8.87 17.40
CA GLU A 433 20.53 -8.80 17.41
C GLU A 433 21.17 -9.99 16.69
N TYR A 434 22.33 -9.76 16.08
CA TYR A 434 23.22 -10.81 15.55
C TYR A 434 24.57 -10.83 16.31
N SER A 435 25.31 -11.93 16.21
CA SER A 435 26.64 -12.09 16.79
C SER A 435 27.53 -12.90 15.86
N ASP A 436 28.68 -12.35 15.45
CA ASP A 436 29.57 -12.94 14.42
C ASP A 436 30.70 -13.84 14.98
N ASP A 437 30.59 -14.20 16.26
CA ASP A 437 31.58 -14.93 17.05
C ASP A 437 30.97 -15.99 17.99
N ASN A 438 29.85 -16.59 17.57
CA ASN A 438 29.08 -17.62 18.28
C ASN A 438 28.46 -17.18 19.62
N GLY A 439 28.11 -15.89 19.74
CA GLY A 439 27.33 -15.34 20.85
C GLY A 439 28.15 -14.62 21.93
N ASN A 440 29.42 -14.28 21.67
CA ASN A 440 30.29 -13.60 22.63
C ASN A 440 30.17 -12.07 22.51
N ILE A 441 30.04 -11.54 21.29
CA ILE A 441 29.78 -10.12 20.98
C ILE A 441 28.51 -10.04 20.14
N TRP A 442 27.55 -9.21 20.56
CA TRP A 442 26.27 -9.00 19.89
C TRP A 442 26.18 -7.58 19.30
N HIS A 443 25.47 -7.48 18.18
CA HIS A 443 25.28 -6.29 17.36
C HIS A 443 23.79 -6.10 17.05
N THR A 444 23.27 -4.90 17.29
CA THR A 444 21.85 -4.58 17.07
C THR A 444 21.49 -4.55 15.59
N ILE A 445 20.47 -5.31 15.20
CA ILE A 445 19.82 -5.27 13.89
C ILE A 445 18.84 -4.07 13.84
N GLY A 446 18.11 -3.90 14.93
CA GLY A 446 17.12 -2.86 15.20
C GLY A 446 16.28 -3.26 16.43
N THR A 447 15.34 -2.40 16.81
CA THR A 447 14.43 -2.65 17.92
C THR A 447 13.05 -2.21 17.50
N ASP A 448 12.05 -3.02 17.81
CA ASP A 448 10.64 -2.66 17.70
C ASP A 448 10.05 -2.42 19.10
N TYR A 449 9.03 -1.56 19.16
CA TYR A 449 8.39 -1.05 20.35
C TYR A 449 6.85 -1.08 20.24
N GLU A 450 6.30 -1.26 19.03
CA GLU A 450 4.85 -1.33 18.81
C GLU A 450 4.34 -2.78 18.93
N LEU A 451 3.38 -3.01 19.82
CA LEU A 451 2.75 -4.32 19.97
C LEU A 451 1.50 -4.42 19.07
N ILE A 452 1.66 -4.96 17.86
CA ILE A 452 0.56 -5.16 16.91
C ILE A 452 0.11 -6.62 16.97
N ASN A 453 -1.14 -6.87 17.41
CA ASN A 453 -1.73 -8.21 17.50
C ASN A 453 -0.84 -9.22 18.26
N ASP A 454 -0.48 -8.89 19.51
CA ASP A 454 0.41 -9.68 20.38
C ASP A 454 1.79 -10.01 19.75
N THR A 455 2.25 -9.20 18.80
CA THR A 455 3.49 -9.42 18.02
C THR A 455 4.29 -8.11 17.87
N TYR A 456 5.63 -8.21 17.98
CA TYR A 456 6.58 -7.17 17.57
C TYR A 456 7.25 -7.59 16.25
N GLU A 457 7.58 -6.63 15.39
CA GLU A 457 8.09 -6.84 14.02
C GLU A 457 9.24 -5.88 13.63
N LEU A 458 10.29 -6.41 12.99
CA LEU A 458 11.40 -5.61 12.46
C LEU A 458 11.84 -6.06 11.06
N VAL A 459 11.83 -5.14 10.09
CA VAL A 459 12.39 -5.37 8.75
C VAL A 459 13.93 -5.25 8.76
N TRP A 460 14.63 -6.28 8.26
CA TRP A 460 16.09 -6.33 8.16
C TRP A 460 16.63 -6.73 6.78
N TYR A 461 17.59 -5.96 6.28
CA TYR A 461 18.37 -6.23 5.07
C TYR A 461 19.82 -6.61 5.43
N ILE A 462 20.38 -7.67 4.82
CA ILE A 462 21.69 -8.26 5.19
C ILE A 462 22.90 -7.39 4.77
N SER A 463 22.67 -6.24 4.11
CA SER A 463 23.70 -5.35 3.58
C SER A 463 24.77 -4.96 4.63
N GLY A 464 25.95 -5.59 4.56
CA GLY A 464 27.10 -5.32 5.43
C GLY A 464 27.69 -6.55 6.14
N LEU A 465 26.97 -7.69 6.20
CA LEU A 465 27.51 -8.92 6.79
C LEU A 465 28.49 -9.64 5.84
N ARG A 466 29.33 -10.53 6.40
CA ARG A 466 30.32 -11.30 5.65
C ARG A 466 29.84 -12.71 5.33
N LEU A 467 30.22 -13.19 4.15
CA LEU A 467 29.70 -14.41 3.53
C LEU A 467 30.57 -15.65 3.82
N ASP A 468 31.39 -15.57 4.87
CA ASP A 468 32.37 -16.56 5.33
C ASP A 468 32.28 -16.84 6.84
N LYS A 469 31.21 -16.38 7.50
CA LYS A 469 31.01 -16.46 8.95
C LYS A 469 29.67 -17.09 9.35
N GLU A 470 29.66 -17.75 10.50
CA GLU A 470 28.44 -18.09 11.22
C GLU A 470 28.01 -16.93 12.11
N TYR A 471 26.71 -16.70 12.18
CA TYR A 471 26.08 -15.65 12.97
C TYR A 471 25.06 -16.28 13.93
N SER A 472 25.16 -16.02 15.23
CA SER A 472 24.07 -16.34 16.18
C SER A 472 23.09 -15.18 16.21
N ILE A 473 21.78 -15.44 16.24
CA ILE A 473 20.75 -14.40 16.14
C ILE A 473 19.70 -14.58 17.26
N ARG A 474 19.25 -13.47 17.84
CA ARG A 474 18.28 -13.47 18.93
C ARG A 474 17.35 -12.26 18.90
N ALA A 475 16.21 -12.42 19.56
CA ALA A 475 15.43 -11.33 20.09
C ALA A 475 15.74 -11.18 21.58
N VAL A 476 15.59 -9.96 22.08
CA VAL A 476 15.84 -9.56 23.46
C VAL A 476 14.68 -8.66 23.87
N ALA A 477 13.78 -9.14 24.75
CA ALA A 477 12.82 -8.22 25.35
C ALA A 477 13.60 -7.28 26.27
N GLN A 478 13.32 -5.98 26.15
CA GLN A 478 13.88 -4.93 26.97
C GLN A 478 12.76 -4.31 27.80
N ASP A 479 13.01 -4.07 29.09
CA ASP A 479 12.07 -3.39 29.96
C ASP A 479 12.31 -1.86 30.03
N PHE A 480 11.34 -1.13 30.59
CA PHE A 480 11.41 0.32 30.83
C PHE A 480 12.64 0.74 31.69
N ALA A 481 13.31 -0.19 32.38
CA ALA A 481 14.54 0.05 33.16
C ALA A 481 15.82 -0.43 32.44
N GLY A 482 15.70 -0.94 31.22
CA GLY A 482 16.80 -1.43 30.38
C GLY A 482 17.24 -2.87 30.63
N ASN A 483 16.65 -3.62 31.58
CA ASN A 483 16.98 -5.03 31.73
C ASN A 483 16.43 -5.85 30.58
N GLN A 484 17.10 -6.97 30.35
CA GLN A 484 16.97 -7.74 29.12
C GLN A 484 16.93 -9.22 29.47
N THR A 485 15.80 -9.89 29.22
CA THR A 485 15.85 -11.35 29.18
C THR A 485 16.73 -11.76 28.00
N PRO A 486 17.50 -12.85 28.13
CA PRO A 486 17.79 -13.68 26.98
C PRO A 486 16.44 -14.11 26.39
N GLY A 487 16.03 -13.45 25.31
CA GLY A 487 14.95 -13.94 24.48
C GLY A 487 15.42 -15.13 23.65
N GLN A 488 14.53 -15.66 22.82
CA GLN A 488 14.81 -16.86 22.04
C GLN A 488 16.06 -16.64 21.16
N SER A 489 17.15 -17.29 21.58
CA SER A 489 18.49 -17.11 21.04
C SER A 489 18.87 -18.38 20.28
N TYR A 490 19.19 -18.23 19.01
CA TYR A 490 19.50 -19.34 18.12
C TYR A 490 20.95 -19.25 17.67
N HIS A 491 21.72 -20.27 18.02
CA HIS A 491 23.15 -20.37 17.70
C HIS A 491 23.35 -20.97 16.31
N ASN A 492 24.45 -20.56 15.66
CA ASN A 492 24.93 -21.07 14.37
C ASN A 492 23.91 -20.93 13.21
N CYS A 493 23.69 -19.70 12.74
CA CYS A 493 23.22 -19.46 11.37
C CYS A 493 24.42 -19.19 10.45
N PRO A 494 24.94 -20.18 9.71
CA PRO A 494 25.98 -19.94 8.71
C PRO A 494 25.47 -19.02 7.58
N ILE A 495 26.17 -17.92 7.31
CA ILE A 495 25.99 -17.17 6.06
C ILE A 495 26.87 -17.83 5.01
N GLU A 496 26.41 -18.97 4.48
CA GLU A 496 26.91 -19.45 3.20
C GLU A 496 26.22 -18.67 2.08
N PHE A 497 26.96 -18.19 1.08
CA PHE A 497 26.36 -17.73 -0.17
C PHE A 497 26.02 -18.91 -1.08
N THR A 498 25.12 -19.77 -0.59
CA THR A 498 24.44 -20.78 -1.38
C THR A 498 23.47 -20.09 -2.36
N GLY A 499 23.94 -19.34 -3.35
CA GLY A 499 23.08 -18.70 -4.36
C GLY A 499 22.35 -19.71 -5.27
N GLY A 500 21.03 -19.54 -5.46
CA GLY A 500 20.22 -20.17 -6.51
C GLY A 500 19.74 -21.64 -6.35
N LEU A 501 18.51 -21.90 -6.81
CA LEU A 501 17.93 -23.20 -7.25
C LEU A 501 17.74 -24.35 -6.23
N ASN A 502 18.73 -24.67 -5.38
CA ASN A 502 18.56 -25.57 -4.22
C ASN A 502 17.81 -24.86 -3.06
N TYR A 503 17.00 -23.92 -3.49
CA TYR A 503 16.10 -22.96 -2.76
C TYR A 503 13.20 -23.45 -2.11
N ILE A 504 12.14 -23.58 -2.98
CA ILE A 504 10.71 -23.39 -2.79
C ILE A 504 10.07 -24.80 -2.76
N PHE A 505 10.90 -25.73 -2.26
CA PHE A 505 10.86 -27.18 -2.50
C PHE A 505 11.59 -27.91 -1.38
N ASN A 506 11.49 -27.35 -0.17
CA ASN A 506 11.37 -27.98 1.15
C ASN A 506 11.52 -26.86 2.19
N ASN A 507 11.76 -27.25 3.44
CA ASN A 507 12.89 -26.65 4.14
C ASN A 507 14.14 -26.69 3.20
N PHE A 508 14.31 -25.63 2.38
CA PHE A 508 15.05 -25.62 1.10
C PHE A 508 16.38 -26.34 1.26
N ASN A 509 16.75 -27.20 0.30
CA ASN A 509 17.96 -28.01 0.32
C ASN A 509 19.26 -27.17 0.27
N SER A 510 19.56 -26.53 1.41
CA SER A 510 20.61 -25.55 1.77
C SER A 510 20.27 -24.03 1.82
N LYS A 511 19.00 -23.53 1.73
CA LYS A 511 18.76 -22.08 1.37
C LYS A 511 17.51 -21.22 1.77
N ASN A 512 16.33 -21.72 2.21
CA ASN A 512 15.06 -20.99 2.60
C ASN A 512 14.31 -20.01 1.62
N VAL A 513 13.16 -20.40 0.99
CA VAL A 513 11.99 -19.56 0.55
C VAL A 513 10.76 -20.47 0.25
N TRP A 514 9.97 -20.83 1.26
CA TRP A 514 8.49 -20.64 1.22
C TRP A 514 7.57 -21.18 0.09
N PHE A 515 7.54 -22.48 -0.21
CA PHE A 515 6.25 -23.20 -0.45
C PHE A 515 6.10 -24.29 0.64
N ASN A 516 4.87 -24.72 0.94
CA ASN A 516 4.62 -25.69 2.01
C ASN A 516 4.92 -27.16 1.62
N ASP A 517 5.88 -27.78 2.34
CA ASP A 517 6.06 -29.21 2.60
C ASP A 517 5.96 -30.25 1.44
N PHE A 518 6.47 -29.89 0.27
CA PHE A 518 6.65 -30.81 -0.86
C PHE A 518 7.64 -32.01 -0.65
N CYS A 519 8.02 -32.43 0.57
CA CYS A 519 8.69 -33.72 0.83
C CYS A 519 8.24 -34.46 2.11
N GLY A 520 7.45 -35.52 1.96
CA GLY A 520 7.31 -36.59 2.95
C GLY A 520 8.27 -37.76 2.68
N ASN A 521 9.56 -37.62 3.03
CA ASN A 521 10.58 -38.69 2.89
C ASN A 521 10.44 -39.83 3.93
N TRP A 522 9.19 -40.18 4.27
CA TRP A 522 8.81 -41.12 5.33
C TRP A 522 7.70 -42.04 4.82
N GLY A 523 8.07 -43.28 4.47
CA GLY A 523 7.08 -44.32 4.22
C GLY A 523 6.68 -45.05 5.48
N LYS A 524 5.47 -45.62 5.47
CA LYS A 524 5.05 -46.59 6.47
C LYS A 524 4.72 -47.94 5.84
N LEU A 525 5.05 -49.00 6.57
CA LEU A 525 4.64 -50.37 6.29
C LEU A 525 4.03 -50.94 7.57
N ASN A 526 2.76 -51.34 7.51
CA ASN A 526 2.00 -51.84 8.67
C ASN A 526 1.98 -50.93 9.91
N GLY A 527 2.31 -49.64 9.76
CA GLY A 527 2.36 -48.63 10.81
C GLY A 527 3.76 -48.23 11.27
N GLU A 528 4.79 -49.04 10.98
CA GLU A 528 6.19 -48.72 11.28
C GLU A 528 6.86 -47.95 10.13
N PHE A 529 7.86 -47.11 10.45
CA PHE A 529 8.58 -46.29 9.48
C PHE A 529 9.64 -47.09 8.72
N ILE A 530 9.75 -46.88 7.41
CA ILE A 530 10.71 -47.54 6.50
C ILE A 530 11.34 -46.57 5.50
N GLU A 531 12.54 -46.90 5.01
CA GLU A 531 13.27 -46.14 3.97
C GLU A 531 12.64 -46.31 2.57
N SER A 532 11.49 -45.68 2.34
CA SER A 532 11.03 -45.31 0.98
C SER A 532 11.35 -43.84 0.73
N THR A 533 11.87 -43.51 -0.45
CA THR A 533 12.21 -42.11 -0.79
C THR A 533 11.21 -41.53 -1.79
N PHE A 534 10.80 -40.29 -1.55
CA PHE A 534 10.07 -39.48 -2.51
C PHE A 534 10.82 -38.16 -2.66
N SER A 535 11.75 -38.14 -3.62
CA SER A 535 12.59 -36.98 -3.88
C SER A 535 11.88 -36.02 -4.83
N THR A 536 11.76 -34.77 -4.40
CA THR A 536 11.22 -33.71 -5.24
C THR A 536 12.32 -32.70 -5.56
N THR A 537 12.39 -32.25 -6.82
CA THR A 537 13.37 -31.25 -7.24
C THR A 537 12.78 -30.35 -8.31
N VAL A 538 13.11 -29.06 -8.29
CA VAL A 538 12.79 -28.19 -9.42
C VAL A 538 13.56 -28.64 -10.65
N HIS A 539 12.85 -28.82 -11.75
CA HIS A 539 13.41 -29.14 -13.04
C HIS A 539 13.19 -27.97 -13.99
N TYR A 540 14.21 -27.13 -14.09
CA TYR A 540 14.33 -26.06 -15.08
C TYR A 540 14.65 -26.68 -16.44
N GLY A 541 13.70 -26.63 -17.36
CA GLY A 541 13.84 -27.02 -18.76
C GLY A 541 13.64 -25.83 -19.71
N THR A 542 13.56 -26.10 -21.02
CA THR A 542 13.30 -25.08 -22.06
C THR A 542 11.84 -24.59 -22.11
N GLN A 543 11.10 -24.80 -21.03
CA GLN A 543 9.71 -24.37 -20.80
C GLN A 543 9.54 -23.94 -19.33
N GLY A 544 10.62 -23.49 -18.68
CA GLY A 544 10.60 -23.07 -17.29
C GLY A 544 10.90 -24.16 -16.26
N ALA A 545 10.72 -23.80 -15.00
CA ALA A 545 10.76 -24.68 -13.83
C ALA A 545 9.47 -25.49 -13.66
N SER A 546 9.61 -26.68 -13.10
CA SER A 546 8.50 -27.56 -12.76
C SER A 546 8.91 -28.49 -11.64
N LEU A 547 7.96 -29.02 -10.86
CA LEU A 547 8.29 -29.95 -9.79
C LEU A 547 8.45 -31.38 -10.34
N LYS A 548 9.68 -31.85 -10.40
CA LYS A 548 10.00 -33.26 -10.67
C LYS A 548 9.66 -34.10 -9.45
N MET A 549 8.92 -35.18 -9.68
CA MET A 549 8.44 -36.14 -8.69
C MET A 549 9.12 -37.48 -8.98
N ALA A 550 10.05 -37.93 -8.12
CA ALA A 550 10.74 -39.20 -8.31
C ALA A 550 10.70 -40.06 -7.04
N TYR A 551 10.30 -41.33 -7.18
CA TYR A 551 9.95 -42.19 -6.05
C TYR A 551 10.64 -43.56 -6.07
N ASN A 552 10.85 -44.12 -4.88
CA ASN A 552 11.36 -45.47 -4.65
C ASN A 552 10.63 -46.14 -3.48
N LEU A 553 10.01 -47.28 -3.74
CA LEU A 553 9.11 -48.03 -2.87
C LEU A 553 9.66 -49.47 -2.74
N PRO A 554 10.37 -49.80 -1.64
CA PRO A 554 11.19 -51.02 -1.58
C PRO A 554 10.37 -52.30 -1.36
N GLU A 555 9.20 -52.22 -0.71
CA GLU A 555 8.42 -53.40 -0.30
C GLU A 555 6.92 -53.26 -0.63
N THR A 556 6.25 -54.38 -0.91
CA THR A 556 4.82 -54.41 -1.21
C THR A 556 3.98 -54.06 0.03
N GLY A 557 3.17 -53.01 -0.09
CA GLY A 557 2.42 -52.42 1.03
C GLY A 557 3.05 -51.16 1.60
N SER A 558 4.23 -50.75 1.12
CA SER A 558 4.79 -49.42 1.37
C SER A 558 4.04 -48.33 0.59
N TYR A 559 4.02 -47.12 1.13
CA TYR A 559 3.57 -45.91 0.44
C TYR A 559 4.43 -44.73 0.87
N THR A 560 4.50 -43.69 0.04
CA THR A 560 5.23 -42.44 0.32
C THR A 560 4.55 -41.28 -0.41
N GLY A 561 4.89 -40.02 -0.09
CA GLY A 561 4.17 -38.89 -0.66
C GLY A 561 4.63 -37.52 -0.15
N ILE A 562 3.84 -36.50 -0.45
CA ILE A 562 4.13 -35.07 -0.21
C ILE A 562 2.86 -34.38 0.28
N TRP A 563 2.96 -33.41 1.19
CA TRP A 563 1.80 -32.68 1.71
C TRP A 563 2.03 -31.16 1.63
N GLU A 564 1.18 -30.46 0.90
CA GLU A 564 1.08 -29.02 0.99
C GLU A 564 0.11 -28.66 2.12
N SER A 565 0.51 -27.78 3.03
CA SER A 565 -0.40 -27.11 3.95
C SER A 565 -1.12 -25.96 3.23
N LEU A 566 -2.44 -26.03 3.16
CA LEU A 566 -3.31 -25.02 2.55
C LEU A 566 -3.52 -23.86 3.53
N ASP A 567 -2.54 -22.97 3.62
CA ASP A 567 -2.66 -21.63 4.20
C ASP A 567 -2.76 -20.61 3.04
N TYR A 568 -3.91 -20.65 2.36
CA TYR A 568 -4.42 -19.74 1.31
C TYR A 568 -3.37 -18.95 0.49
N PRO A 569 -2.62 -19.61 -0.42
CA PRO A 569 -2.04 -18.93 -1.58
C PRO A 569 -3.17 -18.58 -2.55
N GLU A 570 -3.36 -17.30 -2.87
CA GLU A 570 -4.56 -16.89 -3.60
C GLU A 570 -4.43 -17.17 -5.12
N TYR A 571 -5.32 -18.06 -5.57
CA TYR A 571 -5.51 -18.60 -6.93
C TYR A 571 -4.40 -19.47 -7.52
N CYS A 572 -3.11 -19.17 -7.36
CA CYS A 572 -2.06 -19.87 -8.14
C CYS A 572 -0.72 -20.05 -7.45
N LEU A 573 -0.19 -21.27 -7.61
CA LEU A 573 1.08 -21.76 -7.13
C LEU A 573 1.92 -22.19 -8.36
N ASN A 574 2.65 -21.23 -8.94
CA ASN A 574 3.48 -21.42 -10.14
C ASN A 574 4.94 -21.63 -9.72
N PHE A 575 5.64 -22.64 -10.27
CA PHE A 575 7.01 -22.98 -9.86
C PHE A 575 8.11 -22.11 -10.52
N ASN A 576 7.76 -21.13 -11.36
CA ASN A 576 8.68 -20.39 -12.21
C ASN A 576 9.15 -19.06 -11.59
N ASP A 577 8.23 -18.10 -11.42
CA ASP A 577 8.39 -17.04 -10.41
C ASP A 577 7.68 -17.47 -9.13
N ILE A 578 8.44 -17.26 -8.09
CA ILE A 578 8.36 -17.82 -6.76
C ILE A 578 8.96 -16.81 -5.75
N TYR A 579 9.14 -15.56 -6.19
CA TYR A 579 9.69 -14.42 -5.46
C TYR A 579 8.83 -13.14 -5.61
N GLY A 580 7.93 -13.08 -6.60
CA GLY A 580 6.93 -12.01 -6.74
C GLY A 580 6.02 -11.86 -5.51
N SER A 581 5.55 -10.64 -5.27
CA SER A 581 4.63 -10.32 -4.17
C SER A 581 3.29 -11.04 -4.33
N LEU A 582 2.81 -11.66 -3.25
CA LEU A 582 1.39 -12.03 -3.10
C LEU A 582 0.67 -10.89 -2.40
N GLU A 583 -0.48 -10.45 -2.93
CA GLU A 583 -1.37 -9.45 -2.34
C GLU A 583 -2.82 -9.98 -2.27
N GLU A 584 -3.62 -9.46 -1.34
CA GLU A 584 -4.82 -10.13 -0.80
C GLU A 584 -6.04 -10.25 -1.75
N GLY A 585 -6.69 -11.41 -1.73
CA GLY A 585 -8.15 -11.56 -1.85
C GLY A 585 -8.68 -12.68 -2.76
N ALA A 586 -9.16 -13.81 -2.18
CA ALA A 586 -10.61 -14.03 -1.94
C ALA A 586 -10.94 -15.40 -1.27
N LYS A 587 -12.23 -15.74 -1.27
CA LYS A 587 -12.85 -17.00 -0.84
C LYS A 587 -13.66 -17.59 -1.99
N ASP A 588 -14.00 -18.87 -1.80
CA ASP A 588 -14.88 -19.68 -2.64
C ASP A 588 -14.23 -20.03 -4.00
N PHE A 589 -14.16 -21.33 -4.29
CA PHE A 589 -13.57 -21.93 -5.50
C PHE A 589 -14.24 -23.30 -5.72
N ASP A 590 -14.58 -23.66 -6.95
CA ASP A 590 -15.22 -24.96 -7.27
C ASP A 590 -14.24 -26.03 -7.75
N LEU A 591 -13.05 -25.66 -8.23
CA LEU A 591 -12.14 -26.50 -9.01
C LEU A 591 -10.67 -26.40 -8.55
N LEU A 592 -9.95 -27.51 -8.68
CA LEU A 592 -8.50 -27.64 -8.51
C LEU A 592 -7.88 -28.08 -9.85
N ILE A 593 -6.89 -27.32 -10.32
CA ILE A 593 -6.12 -27.58 -11.54
C ILE A 593 -4.65 -27.80 -11.18
N PHE A 594 -3.97 -28.67 -11.92
CA PHE A 594 -2.51 -28.69 -12.01
C PHE A 594 -2.06 -29.41 -13.27
N TRP A 595 -0.92 -29.03 -13.82
CA TRP A 595 -0.34 -29.64 -15.02
C TRP A 595 0.55 -30.82 -14.64
N VAL A 596 0.55 -31.87 -15.47
CA VAL A 596 1.38 -33.07 -15.27
C VAL A 596 2.02 -33.54 -16.57
N ARG A 597 3.13 -34.28 -16.45
CA ARG A 597 3.70 -35.07 -17.56
C ARG A 597 4.56 -36.24 -17.08
N GLY A 598 4.74 -37.23 -17.94
CA GLY A 598 5.73 -38.29 -17.80
C GLY A 598 7.16 -37.81 -18.05
N SER A 599 8.13 -38.64 -17.72
CA SER A 599 9.57 -38.38 -17.91
C SER A 599 10.14 -38.93 -19.21
N GLY A 600 9.47 -39.90 -19.84
CA GLY A 600 9.93 -40.61 -21.03
C GLY A 600 11.06 -41.61 -20.77
N ILE A 601 11.40 -41.88 -19.51
CA ILE A 601 12.58 -42.69 -19.13
C ILE A 601 12.25 -44.19 -19.02
N SER A 602 11.01 -44.54 -18.68
CA SER A 602 10.55 -45.93 -18.46
C SER A 602 9.32 -46.30 -19.32
N ASN A 603 8.69 -47.41 -18.99
CA ASN A 603 7.40 -47.84 -19.56
C ASN A 603 6.33 -48.00 -18.46
N ASN A 604 6.50 -47.31 -17.33
CA ASN A 604 5.64 -47.46 -16.16
C ASN A 604 4.39 -46.55 -16.29
N GLN A 605 3.28 -47.01 -15.71
CA GLN A 605 2.12 -46.18 -15.42
C GLN A 605 2.24 -45.72 -13.97
N HIS A 606 2.12 -44.42 -13.71
CA HIS A 606 2.17 -43.83 -12.38
C HIS A 606 0.73 -43.57 -11.90
N ILE A 607 0.35 -44.22 -10.80
CA ILE A 607 -0.96 -44.05 -10.16
C ILE A 607 -0.77 -43.29 -8.85
N ILE A 608 -1.20 -42.03 -8.86
CA ILE A 608 -1.01 -41.08 -7.76
C ILE A 608 -2.36 -40.90 -7.08
N LYS A 609 -2.37 -40.96 -5.75
CA LYS A 609 -3.53 -40.70 -4.91
C LYS A 609 -3.42 -39.28 -4.39
N LEU A 610 -4.25 -38.38 -4.89
CA LEU A 610 -4.43 -37.06 -4.32
C LEU A 610 -5.37 -37.18 -3.12
N GLU A 611 -4.94 -36.74 -1.94
CA GLU A 611 -5.77 -36.59 -0.75
C GLU A 611 -6.00 -35.11 -0.44
N LEU A 612 -7.18 -34.78 0.07
CA LEU A 612 -7.59 -33.47 0.54
C LEU A 612 -8.14 -33.64 1.97
N LYS A 613 -7.56 -32.93 2.95
CA LYS A 613 -7.87 -33.09 4.37
C LYS A 613 -8.35 -31.80 5.03
N ASP A 614 -9.36 -31.95 5.90
CA ASP A 614 -9.82 -30.90 6.79
C ASP A 614 -9.45 -31.21 8.26
N ASN A 615 -9.01 -30.18 8.98
CA ASN A 615 -8.35 -30.33 10.28
C ASN A 615 -9.33 -30.24 11.49
N ARG A 616 -10.59 -30.65 11.32
CA ARG A 616 -11.59 -30.73 12.41
C ARG A 616 -11.29 -31.79 13.48
N SER A 617 -10.37 -32.74 13.25
CA SER A 617 -10.04 -33.79 14.24
C SER A 617 -8.77 -33.51 15.03
N LYS A 618 -8.90 -33.43 16.37
CA LYS A 618 -7.76 -33.46 17.31
C LYS A 618 -7.39 -34.89 17.80
N ASP A 619 -7.91 -35.93 17.15
CA ASP A 619 -7.49 -37.33 17.36
C ASP A 619 -7.00 -37.90 16.02
N GLU A 620 -5.73 -38.34 16.00
CA GLU A 620 -5.00 -38.87 14.83
C GLU A 620 -5.70 -40.05 14.13
N ARG A 621 -6.68 -40.68 14.78
CA ARG A 621 -7.38 -41.88 14.28
C ARG A 621 -8.63 -41.60 13.44
N HIS A 622 -9.05 -40.34 13.29
CA HIS A 622 -10.23 -39.96 12.51
C HIS A 622 -9.94 -38.75 11.60
N SER A 623 -9.10 -38.93 10.58
CA SER A 623 -8.85 -37.87 9.60
C SER A 623 -10.07 -37.68 8.68
N TYR A 624 -10.55 -36.45 8.57
CA TYR A 624 -11.55 -36.06 7.58
C TYR A 624 -10.84 -35.88 6.24
N THR A 625 -10.71 -36.97 5.51
CA THR A 625 -9.90 -37.05 4.28
C THR A 625 -10.76 -37.51 3.12
N ALA A 626 -10.85 -36.67 2.08
CA ALA A 626 -11.24 -37.06 0.74
C ALA A 626 -9.99 -37.49 -0.05
N TYR A 627 -10.13 -38.42 -1.00
CA TYR A 627 -9.05 -38.80 -1.91
C TYR A 627 -9.54 -39.29 -3.27
N LYS A 628 -8.66 -39.22 -4.27
CA LYS A 628 -8.91 -39.55 -5.68
C LYS A 628 -7.64 -40.06 -6.33
N TYR A 629 -7.74 -41.11 -7.15
CA TYR A 629 -6.60 -41.65 -7.90
C TYR A 629 -6.53 -41.04 -9.30
N ILE A 630 -5.32 -40.71 -9.72
CA ILE A 630 -4.94 -40.07 -10.99
C ILE A 630 -3.90 -40.95 -11.67
N SER A 631 -3.94 -41.06 -13.00
CA SER A 631 -2.98 -41.83 -13.78
C SER A 631 -2.15 -40.93 -14.70
N ILE A 632 -0.84 -41.15 -14.73
CA ILE A 632 0.09 -40.57 -15.71
C ILE A 632 0.80 -41.73 -16.43
N ASP A 633 0.85 -41.73 -17.77
CA ASP A 633 1.75 -42.60 -18.53
C ASP A 633 3.13 -41.93 -18.61
N ASP A 634 4.20 -42.64 -18.25
CA ASP A 634 5.56 -42.08 -18.31
C ASP A 634 5.97 -41.63 -19.74
N LYS A 635 5.29 -42.13 -20.79
CA LYS A 635 5.52 -41.72 -22.19
C LYS A 635 4.91 -40.38 -22.57
N ASP A 636 3.96 -39.87 -21.80
CA ASP A 636 3.32 -38.59 -22.07
C ASP A 636 4.25 -37.43 -21.65
N THR A 637 5.30 -37.17 -22.45
CA THR A 637 6.31 -36.14 -22.16
C THR A 637 5.86 -34.70 -22.42
N GLU A 638 4.65 -34.53 -22.97
CA GLU A 638 3.97 -33.24 -23.15
C GLU A 638 3.13 -32.91 -21.91
N TRP A 639 3.08 -31.63 -21.55
CA TRP A 639 2.28 -31.13 -20.42
C TRP A 639 0.77 -31.28 -20.68
N LYS A 640 0.05 -31.87 -19.73
CA LYS A 640 -1.41 -32.06 -19.77
C LYS A 640 -2.05 -31.57 -18.46
N PRO A 641 -3.17 -30.84 -18.48
CA PRO A 641 -3.85 -30.41 -17.27
C PRO A 641 -4.65 -31.57 -16.65
N ILE A 642 -4.52 -31.71 -15.34
CA ILE A 642 -5.45 -32.44 -14.48
C ILE A 642 -6.42 -31.41 -13.90
N VAL A 643 -7.71 -31.71 -13.99
CA VAL A 643 -8.82 -30.80 -13.65
C VAL A 643 -9.81 -31.55 -12.78
N LEU A 644 -10.08 -31.05 -11.56
CA LEU A 644 -10.81 -31.76 -10.51
C LEU A 644 -11.85 -30.87 -9.84
N ASP A 645 -13.06 -31.41 -9.67
CA ASP A 645 -14.08 -30.94 -8.70
C ASP A 645 -13.47 -30.75 -7.30
N ALA A 646 -13.63 -29.58 -6.68
CA ALA A 646 -13.19 -29.26 -5.32
C ALA A 646 -14.29 -29.48 -4.25
N ASP A 647 -15.54 -29.78 -4.65
CA ASP A 647 -16.54 -30.33 -3.74
C ASP A 647 -16.19 -31.77 -3.35
N VAL A 648 -15.30 -31.85 -2.37
CA VAL A 648 -14.87 -33.06 -1.66
C VAL A 648 -16.01 -33.78 -0.93
N THR A 649 -17.22 -33.21 -0.85
CA THR A 649 -18.41 -33.91 -0.33
C THR A 649 -19.09 -34.79 -1.41
N ASN A 650 -18.83 -34.53 -2.69
CA ASN A 650 -19.41 -35.24 -3.83
C ASN A 650 -18.80 -36.64 -4.03
N SER A 651 -19.38 -37.62 -3.34
CA SER A 651 -18.98 -39.05 -3.35
C SER A 651 -18.93 -39.76 -4.72
N LYS A 652 -19.27 -39.10 -5.84
CA LYS A 652 -19.04 -39.61 -7.19
C LYS A 652 -17.62 -39.36 -7.69
N PHE A 653 -16.97 -38.30 -7.22
CA PHE A 653 -15.65 -37.87 -7.69
C PHE A 653 -14.55 -38.05 -6.63
N TRP A 654 -14.94 -38.06 -5.35
CA TRP A 654 -14.04 -38.23 -4.20
C TRP A 654 -14.48 -39.42 -3.33
N SER A 655 -13.50 -40.17 -2.80
CA SER A 655 -13.72 -41.21 -1.77
C SER A 655 -13.28 -40.70 -0.40
N TYR A 656 -13.95 -41.08 0.68
CA TYR A 656 -13.58 -40.64 2.04
C TYR A 656 -13.73 -41.73 3.10
N ASN A 657 -12.97 -41.63 4.20
CA ASN A 657 -12.75 -42.75 5.13
C ASN A 657 -13.87 -43.01 6.17
N GLN A 658 -14.81 -42.08 6.37
CA GLN A 658 -16.06 -42.31 7.14
C GLN A 658 -17.04 -41.14 7.05
N HIS A 659 -16.53 -39.91 7.05
CA HIS A 659 -17.28 -38.67 6.94
C HIS A 659 -16.64 -37.79 5.87
N PRO A 660 -17.42 -37.02 5.10
CA PRO A 660 -16.86 -36.06 4.16
C PRO A 660 -16.14 -34.91 4.91
N PRO A 661 -14.99 -34.44 4.37
CA PRO A 661 -14.37 -33.21 4.85
C PRO A 661 -15.25 -31.98 4.60
N ASP A 662 -14.94 -30.89 5.29
CA ASP A 662 -15.60 -29.59 5.19
C ASP A 662 -14.74 -28.65 4.33
N PRO A 663 -15.18 -28.29 3.10
CA PRO A 663 -14.39 -27.46 2.18
C PRO A 663 -13.88 -26.16 2.82
N THR A 664 -14.68 -25.53 3.69
CA THR A 664 -14.34 -24.27 4.37
C THR A 664 -13.25 -24.40 5.45
N LYS A 665 -12.78 -25.62 5.73
CA LYS A 665 -11.79 -25.98 6.77
C LYS A 665 -10.70 -26.91 6.24
N MET A 666 -10.64 -27.05 4.91
CA MET A 666 -9.53 -27.66 4.20
C MET A 666 -8.22 -27.00 4.61
N LYS A 667 -7.21 -27.82 4.93
CA LYS A 667 -5.90 -27.34 5.41
C LYS A 667 -4.70 -28.12 4.90
N GLU A 668 -4.90 -29.26 4.21
CA GLU A 668 -3.80 -30.00 3.59
C GLU A 668 -4.25 -30.60 2.24
N MET A 669 -3.36 -30.56 1.25
CA MET A 669 -3.42 -31.32 -0.01
C MET A 669 -2.22 -32.26 -0.09
N VAL A 670 -2.41 -33.51 -0.51
CA VAL A 670 -1.35 -34.54 -0.43
C VAL A 670 -1.28 -35.39 -1.69
N PHE A 671 -0.12 -35.51 -2.33
CA PHE A 671 0.09 -36.50 -3.40
C PHE A 671 0.82 -37.73 -2.84
N VAL A 672 0.17 -38.88 -2.88
CA VAL A 672 0.69 -40.15 -2.33
C VAL A 672 0.87 -41.17 -3.47
N VAL A 673 1.98 -41.90 -3.46
CA VAL A 673 2.26 -43.01 -4.38
C VAL A 673 2.38 -44.29 -3.56
N GLU A 674 1.46 -45.23 -3.81
CA GLU A 674 1.31 -46.48 -3.06
C GLU A 674 1.82 -47.67 -3.89
N SER A 675 2.65 -48.53 -3.29
CA SER A 675 3.25 -49.71 -3.97
C SER A 675 2.24 -50.79 -4.36
N ALA A 676 0.99 -50.69 -3.90
CA ALA A 676 -0.11 -51.54 -4.33
C ALA A 676 -0.57 -51.27 -5.77
N TYR A 677 -0.30 -50.07 -6.30
CA TYR A 677 -0.73 -49.63 -7.64
C TYR A 677 0.43 -49.25 -8.56
N ASN A 678 1.67 -49.24 -8.05
CA ASN A 678 2.85 -48.72 -8.75
C ASN A 678 4.00 -49.73 -8.76
N GLY A 679 4.88 -49.63 -9.76
CA GLY A 679 6.19 -50.29 -9.71
C GLY A 679 7.07 -49.74 -8.59
N THR A 680 8.17 -50.43 -8.28
CA THR A 680 9.08 -50.05 -7.16
C THR A 680 9.75 -48.70 -7.33
N SER A 681 9.77 -48.11 -8.53
CA SER A 681 10.24 -46.73 -8.74
C SER A 681 9.64 -46.09 -10.00
N GLY A 682 9.73 -44.77 -10.10
CA GLY A 682 9.21 -43.99 -11.22
C GLY A 682 9.60 -42.51 -11.17
N THR A 683 9.23 -41.76 -12.22
CA THR A 683 9.47 -40.32 -12.29
C THR A 683 8.42 -39.64 -13.17
N PHE A 684 7.78 -38.59 -12.66
CA PHE A 684 6.85 -37.72 -13.39
C PHE A 684 7.09 -36.26 -12.98
N TYR A 685 6.31 -35.33 -13.50
CA TYR A 685 6.41 -33.90 -13.19
C TYR A 685 5.02 -33.32 -12.91
N ILE A 686 4.96 -32.31 -12.04
CA ILE A 686 3.80 -31.45 -11.76
C ILE A 686 4.19 -29.99 -11.99
N ASP A 687 3.28 -29.14 -12.47
CA ASP A 687 3.46 -27.69 -12.55
C ASP A 687 2.14 -26.92 -12.42
N ASN A 688 2.22 -25.61 -12.12
CA ASN A 688 1.11 -24.65 -12.12
C ASN A 688 -0.16 -25.17 -11.42
N ILE A 689 -0.10 -25.29 -10.09
CA ILE A 689 -1.26 -25.68 -9.27
C ILE A 689 -2.15 -24.46 -9.04
N SER A 690 -3.47 -24.59 -9.16
CA SER A 690 -4.40 -23.45 -9.05
C SER A 690 -5.77 -23.85 -8.48
N PHE A 691 -6.32 -23.00 -7.61
CA PHE A 691 -7.69 -23.10 -7.09
C PHE A 691 -8.57 -22.04 -7.76
N VAL A 692 -9.70 -22.45 -8.35
CA VAL A 692 -10.48 -21.61 -9.28
C VAL A 692 -11.98 -21.91 -9.25
N ASP A 693 -12.83 -21.02 -9.74
CA ASP A 693 -14.28 -21.29 -9.98
C ASP A 693 -14.53 -22.26 -11.14
N GLU A 694 -15.72 -22.88 -11.20
CA GLU A 694 -16.13 -23.76 -12.31
C GLU A 694 -16.27 -22.98 -13.64
N ASP A 695 -16.48 -21.65 -13.56
CA ASP A 695 -16.43 -20.73 -14.70
C ASP A 695 -14.99 -20.39 -15.16
N ASP A 696 -13.98 -20.60 -14.31
CA ASP A 696 -12.57 -20.17 -14.49
C ASP A 696 -11.62 -21.30 -14.95
N VAL A 697 -12.16 -22.53 -15.00
CA VAL A 697 -11.52 -23.78 -15.47
C VAL A 697 -10.80 -23.59 -16.81
N PRO A 698 -9.72 -24.33 -17.10
CA PRO A 698 -9.14 -24.29 -18.43
C PRO A 698 -10.16 -24.86 -19.39
N PHE A 699 -10.70 -24.00 -20.25
CA PHE A 699 -11.05 -24.42 -21.60
C PHE A 699 -9.94 -25.34 -22.09
N VAL A 700 -10.27 -26.58 -22.48
CA VAL A 700 -9.26 -27.47 -23.05
C VAL A 700 -8.72 -26.74 -24.27
N ILE A 701 -7.44 -26.35 -24.24
CA ILE A 701 -6.84 -25.46 -25.23
C ILE A 701 -6.59 -26.26 -26.51
N THR A 702 -7.67 -26.50 -27.25
CA THR A 702 -7.70 -27.32 -28.48
C THR A 702 -7.24 -26.56 -29.71
N ASP A 703 -7.22 -25.23 -29.64
CA ASP A 703 -7.12 -24.34 -30.80
C ASP A 703 -6.66 -22.93 -30.38
N ASN A 704 -6.73 -21.98 -31.32
CA ASN A 704 -6.34 -20.60 -31.06
C ASN A 704 -7.43 -19.78 -30.34
N ASP A 705 -8.70 -20.13 -30.45
CA ASP A 705 -9.79 -19.30 -29.90
C ASP A 705 -9.96 -19.56 -28.39
N SER A 706 -9.92 -20.84 -27.99
CA SER A 706 -9.83 -21.28 -26.60
C SER A 706 -8.58 -20.70 -25.89
N PHE A 707 -7.45 -20.62 -26.57
CA PHE A 707 -6.23 -19.97 -26.05
C PHE A 707 -6.42 -18.46 -25.80
N LEU A 708 -7.04 -17.75 -26.74
CA LEU A 708 -7.27 -16.31 -26.62
C LEU A 708 -8.41 -15.94 -25.67
N GLU A 709 -9.41 -16.80 -25.48
CA GLU A 709 -10.39 -16.71 -24.39
C GLU A 709 -9.69 -16.76 -23.03
N PHE A 710 -8.79 -17.72 -22.85
CA PHE A 710 -8.04 -17.91 -21.61
C PHE A 710 -7.11 -16.72 -21.30
N ILE A 711 -6.37 -16.21 -22.29
CA ILE A 711 -5.57 -14.98 -22.12
C ILE A 711 -6.46 -13.81 -21.70
N ASN A 712 -7.51 -13.52 -22.47
CA ASN A 712 -8.36 -12.36 -22.19
C ASN A 712 -9.08 -12.46 -20.84
N LYS A 713 -9.57 -13.63 -20.41
CA LYS A 713 -10.23 -13.77 -19.11
C LYS A 713 -9.27 -13.45 -17.95
N ARG A 714 -7.99 -13.78 -18.07
CA ARG A 714 -6.97 -13.43 -17.05
C ARG A 714 -6.60 -11.95 -17.10
N THR A 715 -6.31 -11.40 -18.28
CA THR A 715 -6.03 -9.96 -18.43
C THR A 715 -7.21 -9.08 -18.00
N PHE A 716 -8.45 -9.56 -18.11
CA PHE A 716 -9.64 -8.88 -17.56
C PHE A 716 -9.62 -8.77 -16.03
N LYS A 717 -9.11 -9.76 -15.29
CA LYS A 717 -9.10 -9.73 -13.81
C LYS A 717 -8.33 -8.54 -13.25
N TYR A 718 -7.29 -8.05 -13.94
CA TYR A 718 -6.59 -6.81 -13.55
C TYR A 718 -7.57 -5.64 -13.39
N PHE A 719 -8.47 -5.44 -14.36
CA PHE A 719 -9.45 -4.35 -14.34
C PHE A 719 -10.67 -4.61 -13.46
N LEU A 720 -10.87 -5.86 -13.02
CA LEU A 720 -11.93 -6.24 -12.11
C LEU A 720 -11.51 -6.07 -10.64
N ASP A 721 -10.30 -6.53 -10.33
CA ASP A 721 -9.81 -6.78 -8.98
C ASP A 721 -8.81 -5.69 -8.56
N TRP A 722 -7.99 -5.16 -9.48
CA TRP A 722 -6.95 -4.13 -9.21
C TRP A 722 -7.46 -2.68 -9.31
N ALA A 723 -8.56 -2.39 -8.60
CA ALA A 723 -9.22 -1.08 -8.59
C ALA A 723 -9.29 -0.49 -7.17
N GLU A 724 -9.05 0.82 -7.02
CA GLU A 724 -9.03 1.46 -5.70
C GLU A 724 -10.42 1.39 -5.04
N PRO A 725 -10.58 0.77 -3.85
CA PRO A 725 -11.89 0.38 -3.33
C PRO A 725 -12.90 1.52 -3.13
N LYS A 726 -12.47 2.75 -2.79
CA LYS A 726 -13.37 3.88 -2.51
C LYS A 726 -13.88 4.51 -3.81
N SER A 727 -12.98 4.90 -4.71
CA SER A 727 -13.26 5.60 -5.96
C SER A 727 -13.72 4.68 -7.09
N GLY A 728 -13.22 3.44 -7.12
CA GLY A 728 -13.38 2.48 -8.21
C GLY A 728 -12.45 2.70 -9.40
N LEU A 729 -11.59 3.73 -9.37
CA LEU A 729 -10.63 4.01 -10.44
C LEU A 729 -9.51 2.97 -10.45
N ILE A 730 -8.91 2.72 -11.61
CA ILE A 730 -7.93 1.64 -11.79
C ILE A 730 -6.55 2.07 -11.30
N LEU A 731 -5.86 1.19 -10.59
CA LEU A 731 -4.50 1.39 -10.13
C LEU A 731 -3.52 1.26 -11.31
N ASP A 732 -2.44 2.04 -11.29
CA ASP A 732 -1.49 2.12 -12.40
C ASP A 732 -0.78 0.80 -12.68
N ARG A 733 -0.30 0.15 -11.60
CA ARG A 733 0.61 -0.99 -11.61
C ARG A 733 0.31 -1.99 -10.50
N SER A 734 0.73 -3.24 -10.68
CA SER A 734 0.50 -4.37 -9.76
C SER A 734 1.46 -4.50 -8.57
N THR A 735 2.33 -3.52 -8.30
CA THR A 735 3.36 -3.62 -7.24
C THR A 735 3.03 -2.89 -5.95
N PHE A 736 2.25 -1.80 -6.06
CA PHE A 736 1.85 -0.99 -4.92
C PHE A 736 0.53 -0.26 -5.26
N PRO A 737 -0.42 -0.16 -4.32
CA PRO A 737 -1.64 0.64 -4.49
C PRO A 737 -1.37 2.15 -4.25
N ASP A 738 -0.30 2.69 -4.85
CA ASP A 738 0.21 4.05 -4.58
C ASP A 738 -0.24 5.11 -5.61
N LEU A 739 -0.64 4.67 -6.81
CA LEU A 739 -1.03 5.52 -7.95
C LEU A 739 -2.35 5.03 -8.59
N ILE A 740 -3.29 5.95 -8.81
CA ILE A 740 -4.44 5.75 -9.70
C ILE A 740 -4.09 6.33 -11.08
N SER A 741 -4.31 5.56 -12.14
CA SER A 741 -4.03 5.97 -13.54
C SER A 741 -5.32 6.19 -14.34
N ILE A 742 -5.38 7.33 -15.04
CA ILE A 742 -6.56 7.74 -15.80
C ILE A 742 -6.66 7.04 -17.16
N SER A 743 -5.55 6.78 -17.84
CA SER A 743 -5.52 5.93 -19.04
C SER A 743 -5.87 4.47 -18.71
N ALA A 744 -5.30 3.90 -17.64
CA ALA A 744 -5.69 2.58 -17.14
C ALA A 744 -7.19 2.50 -16.81
N THR A 745 -7.78 3.58 -16.30
CA THR A 745 -9.23 3.67 -16.05
C THR A 745 -10.06 3.67 -17.35
N GLY A 746 -9.58 4.31 -18.42
CA GLY A 746 -10.20 4.24 -19.75
C GLY A 746 -10.19 2.83 -20.35
N PHE A 747 -9.07 2.13 -20.22
CA PHE A 747 -8.97 0.72 -20.59
C PHE A 747 -9.89 -0.15 -19.70
N GLY A 748 -9.93 0.08 -18.39
CA GLY A 748 -10.77 -0.68 -17.45
C GLY A 748 -12.29 -0.53 -17.68
N LEU A 749 -12.77 0.67 -18.02
CA LEU A 749 -14.17 0.87 -18.44
C LEU A 749 -14.52 0.05 -19.69
N THR A 750 -13.56 -0.07 -20.62
CA THR A 750 -13.71 -0.93 -21.80
C THR A 750 -13.68 -2.41 -21.42
N ALA A 751 -12.76 -2.81 -20.54
CA ALA A 751 -12.63 -4.17 -20.03
C ALA A 751 -13.92 -4.67 -19.32
N LEU A 752 -14.59 -3.82 -18.52
CA LEU A 752 -15.87 -4.13 -17.91
C LEU A 752 -16.99 -4.40 -18.93
N CYS A 753 -16.93 -3.80 -20.12
CA CYS A 753 -17.87 -4.11 -21.22
C CYS A 753 -17.56 -5.49 -21.84
N ILE A 754 -16.28 -5.84 -21.97
CA ILE A 754 -15.84 -7.16 -22.47
C ILE A 754 -16.26 -8.26 -21.50
N GLY A 755 -15.96 -8.11 -20.20
CA GLY A 755 -16.34 -9.08 -19.18
C GLY A 755 -17.86 -9.27 -19.05
N ALA A 756 -18.65 -8.21 -19.28
CA ALA A 756 -20.11 -8.29 -19.30
C ALA A 756 -20.69 -9.01 -20.53
N GLU A 757 -20.07 -8.87 -21.71
CA GLU A 757 -20.51 -9.57 -22.93
C GLU A 757 -20.06 -11.03 -22.93
N ARG A 758 -18.86 -11.30 -22.40
CA ARG A 758 -18.27 -12.65 -22.26
C ARG A 758 -18.83 -13.43 -21.08
N GLY A 759 -19.54 -12.77 -20.16
CA GLY A 759 -20.12 -13.39 -18.97
C GLY A 759 -19.13 -13.62 -17.81
N TRP A 760 -17.89 -13.13 -17.91
CA TRP A 760 -16.89 -13.22 -16.84
C TRP A 760 -17.23 -12.35 -15.60
N ILE A 761 -18.20 -11.46 -15.73
CA ILE A 761 -18.87 -10.73 -14.64
C ILE A 761 -20.35 -10.57 -15.00
N SER A 762 -21.24 -10.58 -14.00
CA SER A 762 -22.66 -10.29 -14.23
C SER A 762 -22.82 -8.90 -14.87
N LYS A 763 -23.69 -8.78 -15.88
CA LYS A 763 -23.93 -7.50 -16.56
C LYS A 763 -24.43 -6.40 -15.60
N THR A 764 -25.07 -6.79 -14.50
CA THR A 764 -25.50 -5.87 -13.42
C THR A 764 -24.32 -5.37 -12.58
N ASP A 765 -23.36 -6.22 -12.23
CA ASP A 765 -22.21 -5.81 -11.42
C ASP A 765 -21.19 -5.03 -12.24
N ALA A 766 -21.02 -5.39 -13.52
CA ALA A 766 -20.25 -4.60 -14.47
C ALA A 766 -20.89 -3.21 -14.69
N TYR A 767 -22.22 -3.13 -14.82
CA TYR A 767 -22.97 -1.86 -14.85
C TYR A 767 -22.71 -1.05 -13.57
N ASN A 768 -22.83 -1.65 -12.39
CA ASN A 768 -22.64 -0.98 -11.11
C ASN A 768 -21.19 -0.46 -10.92
N LYS A 769 -20.17 -1.25 -11.25
CA LYS A 769 -18.75 -0.82 -11.23
C LYS A 769 -18.51 0.33 -12.21
N THR A 770 -18.99 0.21 -13.45
CA THR A 770 -18.89 1.22 -14.51
C THR A 770 -19.54 2.55 -14.11
N LEU A 771 -20.79 2.49 -13.61
CA LEU A 771 -21.54 3.66 -13.17
C LEU A 771 -20.87 4.37 -11.98
N LYS A 772 -20.27 3.63 -11.05
CA LYS A 772 -19.45 4.19 -9.95
C LYS A 772 -18.26 4.97 -10.52
N ILE A 773 -17.49 4.38 -11.43
CA ILE A 773 -16.30 5.00 -12.04
C ILE A 773 -16.68 6.31 -12.75
N ILE A 774 -17.68 6.29 -13.64
CA ILE A 774 -18.06 7.49 -14.41
C ILE A 774 -18.63 8.59 -13.49
N LYS A 775 -19.38 8.23 -12.43
CA LYS A 775 -19.82 9.19 -11.41
C LYS A 775 -18.65 9.75 -10.61
N THR A 776 -17.61 8.97 -10.30
CA THR A 776 -16.35 9.48 -9.71
C THR A 776 -15.68 10.48 -10.66
N CYS A 777 -15.58 10.18 -11.96
CA CYS A 777 -15.03 11.10 -12.96
C CYS A 777 -15.84 12.41 -13.04
N ASN A 778 -17.18 12.35 -13.09
CA ASN A 778 -18.02 13.56 -13.07
C ASN A 778 -17.90 14.34 -11.75
N ASN A 779 -17.76 13.66 -10.60
CA ASN A 779 -17.48 14.32 -9.32
C ASN A 779 -16.12 15.04 -9.29
N ILE A 780 -15.14 14.59 -10.09
CA ILE A 780 -13.86 15.28 -10.30
C ILE A 780 -14.09 16.52 -11.17
N THR A 781 -14.73 16.41 -12.34
CA THR A 781 -14.95 17.55 -13.24
C THR A 781 -15.81 18.66 -12.61
N GLU A 782 -16.83 18.30 -11.83
CA GLU A 782 -17.66 19.27 -11.08
C GLU A 782 -16.85 20.07 -10.03
N LYS A 783 -15.78 19.49 -9.46
CA LYS A 783 -14.91 20.15 -8.47
C LYS A 783 -13.86 21.09 -9.07
N GLN A 784 -13.49 20.91 -10.34
CA GLN A 784 -12.50 21.76 -11.05
C GLN A 784 -12.84 23.26 -11.00
N SER A 785 -14.13 23.59 -11.00
CA SER A 785 -14.63 24.97 -10.89
C SER A 785 -14.33 25.66 -9.55
N LYS A 786 -14.00 24.89 -8.50
CA LYS A 786 -13.75 25.35 -7.13
C LYS A 786 -12.29 25.20 -6.72
N ASP A 787 -11.67 24.10 -7.13
CA ASP A 787 -10.30 23.73 -6.79
C ASP A 787 -9.62 23.08 -8.01
N PRO A 788 -9.12 23.92 -8.95
CA PRO A 788 -8.48 23.43 -10.17
C PRO A 788 -7.05 22.91 -9.94
N TYR A 789 -6.51 23.03 -8.72
CA TYR A 789 -5.19 22.49 -8.37
C TYR A 789 -5.26 21.02 -7.97
N ASN A 790 -6.30 20.61 -7.23
CA ASN A 790 -6.45 19.22 -6.79
C ASN A 790 -7.28 18.35 -7.74
N TYR A 791 -8.23 18.92 -8.51
CA TYR A 791 -9.16 18.12 -9.35
C TYR A 791 -9.05 18.38 -10.86
N GLY A 792 -8.22 19.33 -11.27
CA GLY A 792 -7.90 19.60 -12.68
C GLY A 792 -8.70 20.75 -13.29
N LYS A 793 -8.72 20.85 -14.62
CA LYS A 793 -9.31 22.02 -15.29
C LYS A 793 -9.88 21.71 -16.68
N TRP A 794 -10.93 22.45 -17.06
CA TRP A 794 -11.56 22.41 -18.38
C TRP A 794 -12.09 21.01 -18.80
N GLY A 795 -12.43 20.16 -17.83
CA GLY A 795 -12.82 18.75 -18.04
C GLY A 795 -11.66 17.78 -18.24
N PHE A 796 -10.42 18.28 -18.34
CA PHE A 796 -9.22 17.43 -18.43
C PHE A 796 -8.81 16.92 -17.07
N PHE A 797 -8.25 15.72 -17.05
CA PHE A 797 -7.83 14.99 -15.85
C PHE A 797 -6.32 15.06 -15.66
N TYR A 798 -5.90 14.95 -14.40
CA TYR A 798 -4.49 14.68 -14.08
C TYR A 798 -4.12 13.26 -14.48
N HIS A 799 -2.92 13.06 -15.01
CA HIS A 799 -2.38 11.75 -15.41
C HIS A 799 -2.47 10.75 -14.23
N PHE A 800 -2.03 11.17 -13.04
CA PHE A 800 -2.08 10.37 -11.81
C PHE A 800 -2.87 11.05 -10.69
N LEU A 801 -3.65 10.24 -9.97
CA LEU A 801 -4.40 10.64 -8.78
C LEU A 801 -3.96 9.85 -7.53
N ASP A 802 -4.10 10.45 -6.37
CA ASP A 802 -3.73 9.88 -5.08
C ASP A 802 -4.88 9.11 -4.42
N PRO A 803 -4.68 7.82 -4.04
CA PRO A 803 -5.71 6.96 -3.43
C PRO A 803 -5.96 7.23 -1.93
N GLY A 804 -5.11 8.02 -1.27
CA GLY A 804 -5.05 8.15 0.19
C GLY A 804 -5.68 9.40 0.81
N THR A 805 -5.98 10.46 0.03
CA THR A 805 -6.32 11.80 0.56
C THR A 805 -7.70 12.01 1.25
N GLY A 806 -8.14 11.05 2.07
CA GLY A 806 -9.12 11.24 3.15
C GLY A 806 -10.58 11.45 2.74
N GLY A 807 -10.95 11.26 1.47
CA GLY A 807 -12.32 11.44 1.00
C GLY A 807 -12.64 10.69 -0.30
N ALA A 808 -13.92 10.52 -0.59
CA ALA A 808 -14.43 9.72 -1.72
C ALA A 808 -14.27 10.39 -3.11
N THR A 809 -13.21 11.17 -3.32
CA THR A 809 -12.83 11.69 -4.64
C THR A 809 -11.32 11.92 -4.63
N PRO A 810 -10.55 11.11 -5.38
CA PRO A 810 -9.11 11.28 -5.49
C PRO A 810 -8.72 12.68 -5.99
N LYS A 811 -7.51 13.09 -5.62
CA LYS A 811 -6.88 14.38 -5.98
C LYS A 811 -5.62 14.12 -6.78
N ARG A 812 -5.10 15.13 -7.47
CA ARG A 812 -3.77 15.14 -8.11
C ARG A 812 -2.69 14.46 -7.24
N LYS A 813 -1.94 13.52 -7.83
CA LYS A 813 -0.71 12.99 -7.22
C LYS A 813 0.46 13.94 -7.50
N GLY A 814 1.09 14.49 -6.46
CA GLY A 814 2.30 15.30 -6.56
C GLY A 814 2.22 16.39 -7.64
N ASP A 815 3.26 16.45 -8.49
CA ASP A 815 3.38 17.42 -9.59
C ASP A 815 2.73 16.97 -10.91
N SER A 816 1.89 15.92 -10.92
CA SER A 816 1.27 15.36 -12.15
C SER A 816 0.59 16.43 -13.03
N GLU A 817 0.72 16.32 -14.35
CA GLU A 817 0.10 17.21 -15.34
C GLU A 817 -1.36 16.88 -15.65
N LEU A 818 -2.12 17.91 -16.07
CA LEU A 818 -3.29 17.66 -16.89
C LEU A 818 -2.84 17.10 -18.23
N SER A 819 -3.21 15.85 -18.51
CA SER A 819 -2.81 15.13 -19.72
C SER A 819 -3.95 15.07 -20.73
N THR A 820 -3.62 15.41 -21.98
CA THR A 820 -4.57 15.31 -23.10
C THR A 820 -4.80 13.87 -23.56
N ILE A 821 -3.78 13.02 -23.49
CA ILE A 821 -3.87 11.62 -23.94
C ILE A 821 -4.60 10.76 -22.91
N ASP A 822 -4.29 10.85 -21.63
CA ASP A 822 -5.01 10.11 -20.58
C ASP A 822 -6.50 10.50 -20.54
N THR A 823 -6.80 11.79 -20.70
CA THR A 823 -8.18 12.27 -20.84
C THR A 823 -8.86 11.69 -22.09
N ALA A 824 -8.16 11.57 -23.22
CA ALA A 824 -8.69 10.96 -24.44
C ALA A 824 -8.95 9.45 -24.27
N LEU A 825 -8.01 8.71 -23.68
CA LEU A 825 -8.14 7.27 -23.40
C LEU A 825 -9.29 6.99 -22.40
N LEU A 826 -9.42 7.81 -21.35
CA LEU A 826 -10.57 7.78 -20.44
C LEU A 826 -11.88 7.96 -21.21
N VAL A 827 -11.98 9.01 -22.03
CA VAL A 827 -13.18 9.32 -22.82
C VAL A 827 -13.54 8.19 -23.79
N CYS A 828 -12.55 7.51 -24.40
CA CYS A 828 -12.82 6.35 -25.26
C CYS A 828 -13.50 5.20 -24.50
N GLY A 829 -13.02 4.88 -23.30
CA GLY A 829 -13.66 3.89 -22.42
C GLY A 829 -15.05 4.32 -21.94
N VAL A 830 -15.19 5.58 -21.54
CA VAL A 830 -16.46 6.17 -21.08
C VAL A 830 -17.54 6.14 -22.16
N LEU A 831 -17.21 6.54 -23.39
CA LEU A 831 -18.15 6.49 -24.52
C LEU A 831 -18.51 5.04 -24.89
N THR A 832 -17.53 4.14 -24.91
CA THR A 832 -17.78 2.70 -25.16
C THR A 832 -18.74 2.12 -24.12
N ALA A 833 -18.54 2.42 -22.84
CA ALA A 833 -19.43 2.01 -21.76
C ALA A 833 -20.84 2.60 -21.89
N GLY A 834 -20.95 3.88 -22.28
CA GLY A 834 -22.23 4.53 -22.58
C GLY A 834 -22.99 3.85 -23.72
N GLU A 835 -22.30 3.41 -24.77
CA GLU A 835 -22.90 2.68 -25.90
C GLU A 835 -23.21 1.21 -25.58
N TYR A 836 -22.43 0.57 -24.70
CA TYR A 836 -22.58 -0.84 -24.33
C TYR A 836 -23.71 -1.09 -23.30
N PHE A 837 -23.80 -0.23 -22.28
CA PHE A 837 -24.76 -0.38 -21.18
C PHE A 837 -26.03 0.46 -21.37
N GLY A 838 -25.95 1.60 -22.06
CA GLY A 838 -27.10 2.51 -22.20
C GLY A 838 -27.49 3.24 -20.90
N GLU A 839 -28.77 3.58 -20.79
CA GLU A 839 -29.44 4.07 -19.57
C GLU A 839 -28.69 5.22 -18.84
N GLU A 840 -28.50 5.11 -17.52
CA GLU A 840 -27.83 6.14 -16.70
C GLU A 840 -26.34 6.24 -17.03
N ILE A 841 -25.71 5.12 -17.43
CA ILE A 841 -24.29 5.08 -17.83
C ILE A 841 -24.07 5.92 -19.09
N LYS A 842 -24.93 5.80 -20.11
CA LYS A 842 -24.90 6.68 -21.29
C LYS A 842 -25.11 8.14 -20.91
N THR A 843 -26.03 8.41 -20.00
CA THR A 843 -26.34 9.77 -19.52
C THR A 843 -25.14 10.43 -18.82
N GLU A 844 -24.46 9.71 -17.91
CA GLU A 844 -23.27 10.22 -17.22
C GLU A 844 -22.01 10.22 -18.12
N ALA A 845 -21.93 9.32 -19.11
CA ALA A 845 -20.86 9.31 -20.12
C ALA A 845 -20.96 10.51 -21.07
N ASP A 846 -22.15 10.79 -21.60
CA ASP A 846 -22.46 11.95 -22.42
C ASP A 846 -22.15 13.25 -21.65
N LYS A 847 -22.54 13.31 -20.37
CA LYS A 847 -22.22 14.42 -19.45
C LYS A 847 -20.72 14.62 -19.32
N LEU A 848 -19.94 13.56 -19.11
CA LEU A 848 -18.48 13.66 -18.95
C LEU A 848 -17.82 14.17 -20.24
N TYR A 849 -18.10 13.55 -21.39
CA TYR A 849 -17.49 13.95 -22.65
C TYR A 849 -17.86 15.37 -23.07
N ARG A 850 -19.11 15.79 -22.82
CA ARG A 850 -19.57 17.18 -23.02
C ARG A 850 -18.86 18.19 -22.12
N SER A 851 -18.29 17.76 -20.99
CA SER A 851 -17.57 18.61 -20.04
C SER A 851 -16.11 18.90 -20.42
N VAL A 852 -15.55 18.21 -21.43
CA VAL A 852 -14.18 18.41 -21.90
C VAL A 852 -14.14 19.53 -22.95
N LEU A 853 -13.43 20.62 -22.65
CA LEU A 853 -13.32 21.80 -23.51
C LEU A 853 -12.09 21.67 -24.44
N TRP A 854 -12.18 20.85 -25.48
CA TRP A 854 -11.02 20.51 -26.35
C TRP A 854 -10.30 21.74 -26.96
N ASP A 855 -11.02 22.84 -27.26
CA ASP A 855 -10.43 24.09 -27.73
C ASP A 855 -9.40 24.72 -26.74
N LYS A 856 -9.52 24.41 -25.45
CA LYS A 856 -8.61 24.92 -24.41
C LYS A 856 -7.20 24.36 -24.52
N PHE A 857 -7.00 23.17 -25.06
CA PHE A 857 -5.66 22.60 -25.31
C PHE A 857 -5.17 22.79 -26.76
N LEU A 858 -5.99 23.30 -27.68
CA LEU A 858 -5.55 23.57 -29.06
C LEU A 858 -4.59 24.78 -29.14
N TYR A 859 -3.50 24.70 -29.91
CA TYR A 859 -2.60 25.82 -30.21
C TYR A 859 -2.86 26.34 -31.64
N THR A 860 -3.20 27.63 -31.78
CA THR A 860 -3.55 28.26 -33.07
C THR A 860 -2.95 29.65 -33.18
N LYS A 861 -2.84 30.18 -34.41
CA LYS A 861 -2.34 31.54 -34.66
C LYS A 861 -3.12 32.60 -33.89
N GLU A 862 -4.44 32.51 -33.95
CA GLU A 862 -5.36 33.42 -33.26
C GLU A 862 -5.18 33.37 -31.74
N LYS A 863 -5.04 32.17 -31.17
CA LYS A 863 -4.80 32.01 -29.72
C LYS A 863 -3.44 32.56 -29.31
N ALA A 864 -2.39 32.31 -30.10
CA ALA A 864 -1.06 32.88 -29.84
C ALA A 864 -1.09 34.42 -29.89
N ASP A 865 -1.71 35.01 -30.91
CA ASP A 865 -1.87 36.46 -31.05
C ASP A 865 -2.67 37.06 -29.88
N ASN A 866 -3.81 36.46 -29.53
CA ASN A 866 -4.69 36.93 -28.45
C ASN A 866 -4.05 36.79 -27.05
N LYS A 867 -3.05 35.93 -26.88
CA LYS A 867 -2.30 35.73 -25.62
C LYS A 867 -0.94 36.44 -25.60
N GLY A 868 -0.47 36.94 -26.74
CA GLY A 868 0.90 37.47 -26.89
C GLY A 868 1.98 36.38 -26.82
N TRP A 869 1.64 35.11 -27.07
CA TRP A 869 2.59 34.00 -27.08
C TRP A 869 3.47 34.03 -28.34
N PRO A 870 4.71 33.50 -28.29
CA PRO A 870 5.51 33.28 -29.49
C PRO A 870 4.75 32.43 -30.52
N TRP A 871 4.82 32.82 -31.80
CA TRP A 871 4.18 32.09 -32.89
C TRP A 871 5.18 31.24 -33.68
N TYR A 872 5.06 29.92 -33.53
CA TYR A 872 5.83 28.94 -34.29
C TYR A 872 4.94 28.33 -35.38
N GLY A 873 5.07 28.85 -36.61
CA GLY A 873 4.20 28.50 -37.74
C GLY A 873 4.15 27.03 -38.14
N THR A 874 5.15 26.25 -37.75
CA THR A 874 5.24 24.79 -37.95
C THR A 874 4.18 24.01 -37.17
N TYR A 875 3.70 24.56 -36.04
CA TYR A 875 2.95 23.82 -35.02
C TYR A 875 1.45 24.15 -34.99
N SER A 876 0.90 24.66 -36.09
CA SER A 876 -0.46 25.22 -36.15
C SER A 876 -1.57 24.17 -36.08
N ASN A 877 -2.56 24.40 -35.21
CA ASN A 877 -3.73 23.53 -34.94
C ASN A 877 -3.36 22.20 -34.27
N GLN A 878 -2.22 22.09 -33.60
CA GLN A 878 -1.86 20.93 -32.80
C GLN A 878 -2.35 21.10 -31.35
N PHE A 879 -2.61 20.01 -30.64
CA PHE A 879 -2.91 20.04 -29.21
C PHE A 879 -1.61 20.18 -28.40
N PHE A 880 -1.61 21.03 -27.37
CA PHE A 880 -0.61 20.96 -26.30
C PHE A 880 -0.68 19.60 -25.62
N SER A 881 0.47 19.02 -25.28
CA SER A 881 0.54 17.73 -24.59
C SER A 881 -0.06 17.83 -23.18
N ALA A 882 0.42 18.82 -22.40
CA ALA A 882 0.14 18.92 -20.98
C ALA A 882 0.01 20.36 -20.47
N TRP A 883 -0.66 20.53 -19.32
CA TRP A 883 -0.79 21.79 -18.56
C TRP A 883 -0.52 21.56 -17.08
N LYS A 884 0.17 22.50 -16.42
CA LYS A 884 0.44 22.50 -14.97
C LYS A 884 0.05 23.85 -14.33
N PRO A 885 -0.46 23.85 -13.08
CA PRO A 885 -0.88 25.08 -12.40
C PRO A 885 0.31 26.01 -12.05
N GLY A 886 0.00 27.28 -11.76
CA GLY A 886 0.97 28.38 -11.81
C GLY A 886 1.91 28.54 -10.60
N ASN A 887 1.82 27.68 -9.58
CA ASN A 887 2.66 27.73 -8.37
C ASN A 887 3.97 26.92 -8.47
N GLU A 888 4.10 26.02 -9.44
CA GLU A 888 5.34 25.23 -9.66
C GLU A 888 6.42 26.03 -10.43
N TYR A 889 7.63 25.47 -10.55
CA TYR A 889 8.83 26.16 -11.05
C TYR A 889 9.02 26.19 -12.60
N ALA A 890 8.07 25.70 -13.41
CA ALA A 890 8.25 25.61 -14.86
C ALA A 890 8.29 26.99 -15.59
N THR A 891 9.27 27.18 -16.46
CA THR A 891 9.64 28.46 -17.12
C THR A 891 8.80 28.85 -18.35
N SER A 892 7.62 28.25 -18.53
CA SER A 892 6.86 28.35 -19.79
C SER A 892 6.30 29.74 -20.11
N SER A 893 6.55 30.20 -21.34
CA SER A 893 5.92 31.37 -21.95
C SER A 893 4.43 31.20 -22.29
N TYR A 894 3.89 29.99 -22.24
CA TYR A 894 2.50 29.65 -22.65
C TYR A 894 1.56 29.59 -21.45
N GLY A 895 1.56 30.67 -20.64
CA GLY A 895 0.67 30.81 -19.48
C GLY A 895 -0.80 31.01 -19.88
N ASP A 896 -1.73 30.27 -19.27
CA ASP A 896 -3.16 30.53 -19.37
C ASP A 896 -3.95 30.20 -18.08
N GLU A 897 -4.97 31.01 -17.81
CA GLU A 897 -5.94 30.93 -16.71
C GLU A 897 -5.41 30.41 -15.35
N GLY A 898 -4.23 30.88 -14.91
CA GLY A 898 -3.64 30.53 -13.61
C GLY A 898 -2.68 29.33 -13.61
N GLY A 899 -2.31 28.83 -14.79
CA GLY A 899 -1.22 27.86 -15.00
C GLY A 899 -0.55 28.08 -16.35
N ARG A 900 0.08 27.05 -16.91
CA ARG A 900 0.82 27.10 -18.18
C ARG A 900 0.85 25.75 -18.89
N PHE A 901 0.94 25.78 -20.21
CA PHE A 901 1.23 24.59 -21.01
C PHE A 901 2.72 24.25 -20.97
N THR A 902 3.06 22.98 -21.17
CA THR A 902 4.44 22.47 -21.17
C THR A 902 5.26 22.89 -22.40
N ASN A 903 6.59 22.97 -22.27
CA ASN A 903 7.51 23.43 -23.31
C ASN A 903 8.51 22.33 -23.72
N ARG A 904 9.08 22.47 -24.92
CA ARG A 904 9.81 21.41 -25.62
C ARG A 904 11.26 21.27 -25.12
N SER A 905 11.46 20.35 -24.18
CA SER A 905 12.75 19.98 -23.56
C SER A 905 13.51 21.15 -22.92
N PHE A 906 14.70 20.87 -22.37
CA PHE A 906 15.58 21.89 -21.78
C PHE A 906 16.28 22.76 -22.84
N ASP A 907 16.41 22.25 -24.07
CA ASP A 907 17.17 22.89 -25.16
C ASP A 907 16.31 23.78 -26.07
N ARG A 908 14.97 23.65 -26.03
CA ARG A 908 14.04 24.55 -26.74
C ARG A 908 12.93 25.09 -25.83
N PRO A 909 13.29 25.73 -24.69
CA PRO A 909 12.32 26.15 -23.67
C PRO A 909 11.34 27.24 -24.15
N ASP A 910 11.56 27.85 -25.31
CA ASP A 910 10.62 28.80 -25.94
C ASP A 910 9.59 28.11 -26.88
N GLU A 911 9.84 26.88 -27.35
CA GLU A 911 8.92 26.13 -28.21
C GLU A 911 7.81 25.43 -27.40
N PRO A 912 6.56 25.40 -27.89
CA PRO A 912 5.46 24.75 -27.19
C PRO A 912 5.59 23.23 -27.28
N PHE A 913 5.31 22.50 -26.19
CA PHE A 913 5.21 21.04 -26.25
C PHE A 913 3.80 20.64 -26.69
N VAL A 914 3.62 20.65 -28.01
CA VAL A 914 2.45 20.13 -28.71
C VAL A 914 2.75 18.77 -29.35
N TRP A 915 1.70 18.01 -29.65
CA TRP A 915 1.77 16.78 -30.42
C TRP A 915 1.98 17.07 -31.92
N ASP A 916 3.23 16.99 -32.38
CA ASP A 916 3.63 17.18 -33.78
C ASP A 916 4.04 15.89 -34.52
N TYR A 917 4.24 14.78 -33.80
CA TYR A 917 4.49 13.46 -34.36
C TYR A 917 3.20 12.71 -34.68
N SER A 918 3.26 11.78 -35.65
CA SER A 918 2.13 10.94 -36.03
C SER A 918 2.11 9.67 -35.16
N THR A 919 1.41 9.71 -34.02
CA THR A 919 1.09 8.54 -33.18
C THR A 919 -0.44 8.39 -33.06
N ASP A 920 -0.93 7.16 -32.93
CA ASP A 920 -2.37 6.89 -33.01
C ASP A 920 -3.16 7.30 -31.74
N GLU A 921 -2.52 7.32 -30.57
CA GLU A 921 -3.03 8.00 -29.37
C GLU A 921 -3.44 9.48 -29.64
N VAL A 922 -2.65 10.22 -30.44
CA VAL A 922 -2.94 11.60 -30.85
C VAL A 922 -4.07 11.61 -31.89
N MET A 923 -4.23 10.54 -32.67
CA MET A 923 -5.36 10.34 -33.56
C MET A 923 -6.68 10.21 -32.78
N LEU A 924 -6.70 9.53 -31.63
CA LEU A 924 -7.86 9.51 -30.72
C LEU A 924 -8.17 10.91 -30.18
N LEU A 925 -7.16 11.61 -29.64
CA LEU A 925 -7.28 12.98 -29.11
C LEU A 925 -7.87 13.94 -30.17
N CYS A 926 -7.34 13.92 -31.39
CA CYS A 926 -7.83 14.77 -32.47
C CYS A 926 -9.24 14.37 -32.94
N LEU A 927 -9.56 13.07 -33.03
CA LEU A 927 -10.92 12.62 -33.34
C LEU A 927 -11.91 13.10 -32.28
N LEU A 928 -11.62 12.88 -30.99
CA LEU A 928 -12.49 13.31 -29.88
C LEU A 928 -12.69 14.83 -29.85
N GLY A 929 -11.65 15.60 -30.19
CA GLY A 929 -11.78 17.03 -30.41
C GLY A 929 -12.69 17.39 -31.60
N ILE A 930 -12.59 16.70 -32.74
CA ILE A 930 -13.37 16.97 -33.97
C ILE A 930 -14.83 16.46 -33.85
N ALA A 931 -15.05 15.46 -33.01
CA ALA A 931 -16.35 14.88 -32.67
C ALA A 931 -17.12 15.70 -31.62
N SER A 932 -16.43 16.49 -30.76
CA SER A 932 -17.04 17.07 -29.56
C SER A 932 -18.35 17.83 -29.82
N PRO A 933 -19.47 17.45 -29.16
CA PRO A 933 -20.77 18.09 -29.35
C PRO A 933 -20.92 19.43 -28.60
N THR A 934 -19.87 19.89 -27.91
CA THR A 934 -19.86 21.15 -27.13
C THR A 934 -18.66 22.02 -27.45
N HIS A 935 -17.46 21.44 -27.63
CA HIS A 935 -16.20 22.16 -27.86
C HIS A 935 -15.41 21.59 -29.07
N PRO A 936 -15.99 21.59 -30.28
CA PRO A 936 -15.37 20.99 -31.46
C PRO A 936 -14.15 21.76 -31.96
N VAL A 937 -13.09 21.03 -32.34
CA VAL A 937 -11.94 21.57 -33.09
C VAL A 937 -12.06 21.23 -34.59
N GLY A 938 -11.35 21.97 -35.45
CA GLY A 938 -11.39 21.77 -36.91
C GLY A 938 -10.60 20.54 -37.36
N THR A 939 -11.02 19.92 -38.47
CA THR A 939 -10.36 18.74 -39.08
C THR A 939 -8.89 18.94 -39.42
N ASN A 940 -8.47 20.17 -39.71
CA ASN A 940 -7.06 20.55 -39.91
C ASN A 940 -6.14 20.09 -38.75
N THR A 941 -6.69 19.91 -37.54
CA THR A 941 -5.98 19.39 -36.37
C THR A 941 -5.45 17.95 -36.58
N PHE A 942 -6.23 17.09 -37.24
CA PHE A 942 -5.85 15.73 -37.63
C PHE A 942 -4.82 15.72 -38.79
N TYR A 943 -4.77 16.81 -39.55
CA TYR A 943 -3.87 16.98 -40.68
C TYR A 943 -2.62 17.82 -40.34
N ALA A 944 -2.45 18.21 -39.07
CA ALA A 944 -1.37 19.10 -38.64
C ALA A 944 -0.06 18.38 -38.28
N TRP A 945 -0.07 17.06 -38.06
CA TRP A 945 1.14 16.32 -37.66
C TRP A 945 2.12 16.12 -38.81
N ASN A 946 3.39 15.93 -38.46
CA ASN A 946 4.47 15.61 -39.36
C ASN A 946 4.35 14.15 -39.84
N ARG A 947 3.91 13.96 -41.10
CA ARG A 947 3.75 12.64 -41.75
C ARG A 947 5.00 12.25 -42.53
N GLN A 948 6.01 11.73 -41.83
CA GLN A 948 7.27 11.29 -42.44
C GLN A 948 7.25 9.81 -42.80
N TRP A 949 7.38 9.51 -44.09
CA TRP A 949 7.56 8.14 -44.56
C TRP A 949 8.95 7.62 -44.23
N GLY A 950 9.01 6.51 -43.50
CA GLY A 950 10.17 5.66 -43.38
C GLY A 950 9.96 4.32 -44.11
N THR A 951 11.00 3.49 -44.14
CA THR A 951 10.89 2.11 -44.67
C THR A 951 11.92 1.21 -44.00
N TYR A 952 11.50 0.01 -43.60
CA TYR A 952 12.39 -1.06 -43.13
C TYR A 952 12.03 -2.38 -43.82
N SER A 953 13.06 -3.07 -44.34
CA SER A 953 12.88 -4.21 -45.24
C SER A 953 11.90 -3.89 -46.39
N SER A 954 10.77 -4.59 -46.50
CA SER A 954 9.69 -4.33 -47.47
C SER A 954 8.56 -3.42 -46.95
N TYR A 955 8.60 -2.97 -45.69
CA TYR A 955 7.49 -2.27 -45.04
C TYR A 955 7.71 -0.75 -45.05
N SER A 956 6.79 -0.02 -45.68
CA SER A 956 6.78 1.45 -45.73
C SER A 956 5.60 1.99 -44.92
N LEU A 957 5.87 2.92 -44.01
CA LEU A 957 4.92 3.49 -43.07
C LEU A 957 5.32 4.92 -42.69
N ILE A 958 4.38 5.67 -42.11
CA ILE A 958 4.67 6.89 -41.38
C ILE A 958 5.34 6.51 -40.06
N GLN A 959 6.56 7.02 -39.84
CA GLN A 959 7.35 6.71 -38.64
C GLN A 959 6.91 7.56 -37.43
N SER A 960 6.69 6.90 -36.29
CA SER A 960 6.59 7.55 -34.98
C SER A 960 7.98 7.92 -34.43
N HIS A 961 8.02 8.62 -33.30
CA HIS A 961 9.30 9.05 -32.71
C HIS A 961 10.16 7.85 -32.26
N PRO A 962 9.72 6.96 -31.34
CA PRO A 962 10.52 5.81 -30.90
C PRO A 962 10.39 4.54 -31.77
N GLY A 963 9.36 4.44 -32.62
CA GLY A 963 9.07 3.20 -33.36
C GLY A 963 8.38 2.10 -32.54
N SER A 964 7.90 2.42 -31.33
CA SER A 964 7.19 1.53 -30.41
C SER A 964 5.81 1.12 -30.93
N LEU A 965 5.40 -0.15 -30.76
CA LEU A 965 4.11 -0.63 -31.27
C LEU A 965 2.89 0.05 -30.65
N PHE A 966 2.94 0.50 -29.40
CA PHE A 966 1.80 1.21 -28.77
C PHE A 966 1.32 2.41 -29.60
N THR A 967 2.27 3.14 -30.23
CA THR A 967 2.00 4.32 -31.09
C THR A 967 1.26 4.01 -32.40
N TYR A 968 0.96 2.74 -32.66
CA TYR A 968 0.24 2.23 -33.83
C TYR A 968 -0.91 1.26 -33.46
N SER A 969 -1.23 1.08 -32.17
CA SER A 969 -2.25 0.12 -31.72
C SER A 969 -3.27 0.68 -30.70
N PHE A 970 -2.95 1.74 -29.96
CA PHE A 970 -3.83 2.29 -28.92
C PHE A 970 -5.15 2.82 -29.49
N ALA A 971 -5.14 3.48 -30.64
CA ALA A 971 -6.36 3.92 -31.30
C ALA A 971 -7.18 2.77 -31.85
N HIS A 972 -6.52 1.74 -32.35
CA HIS A 972 -7.17 0.56 -32.90
C HIS A 972 -7.94 -0.24 -31.84
N CYS A 973 -7.69 -0.02 -30.55
CA CYS A 973 -8.50 -0.57 -29.47
C CYS A 973 -9.99 -0.15 -29.58
N TRP A 974 -10.25 1.06 -30.06
CA TRP A 974 -11.62 1.58 -30.22
C TRP A 974 -12.02 1.84 -31.69
N LEU A 975 -11.06 2.14 -32.57
CA LEU A 975 -11.31 2.51 -33.96
C LEU A 975 -11.07 1.38 -34.96
N LYS A 976 -12.12 1.03 -35.71
CA LYS A 976 -12.04 0.07 -36.82
C LYS A 976 -11.57 0.73 -38.12
N LEU A 977 -10.34 1.24 -38.13
CA LEU A 977 -9.77 1.97 -39.29
C LEU A 977 -9.76 1.16 -40.59
N LYS A 978 -9.80 -0.18 -40.49
CA LYS A 978 -9.87 -1.13 -41.63
C LYS A 978 -10.99 -0.81 -42.62
N ASP A 979 -12.11 -0.31 -42.12
CA ASP A 979 -13.33 -0.07 -42.90
C ASP A 979 -13.38 1.37 -43.46
N LEU A 980 -12.44 2.24 -43.08
CA LEU A 980 -12.46 3.68 -43.39
C LEU A 980 -11.58 4.08 -44.59
N GLY A 981 -10.58 3.27 -44.94
CA GLY A 981 -9.65 3.58 -46.03
C GLY A 981 -8.64 4.68 -45.68
N SER A 982 -8.34 5.55 -46.65
CA SER A 982 -7.42 6.68 -46.44
C SER A 982 -8.13 7.92 -45.92
N ASP A 983 -7.46 8.70 -45.08
CA ASP A 983 -7.97 10.01 -44.64
C ASP A 983 -7.94 11.09 -45.73
N ASN A 984 -8.72 12.15 -45.52
CA ASN A 984 -8.86 13.29 -46.44
C ASN A 984 -7.66 14.26 -46.41
N HIS A 985 -6.49 13.87 -45.91
CA HIS A 985 -5.35 14.78 -45.78
C HIS A 985 -4.87 15.25 -47.18
N PRO A 986 -4.78 16.57 -47.45
CA PRO A 986 -4.82 17.13 -48.81
C PRO A 986 -3.57 16.90 -49.69
N ILE A 987 -2.49 16.34 -49.14
CA ILE A 987 -1.23 16.09 -49.88
C ILE A 987 -0.75 14.63 -49.68
N ILE A 988 -0.70 14.19 -48.42
CA ILE A 988 -0.29 12.84 -48.00
C ILE A 988 -1.46 12.12 -47.28
N PRO A 989 -2.48 11.65 -48.03
CA PRO A 989 -3.59 10.86 -47.46
C PRO A 989 -3.08 9.49 -47.00
N ILE A 990 -3.43 9.08 -45.78
CA ILE A 990 -2.93 7.85 -45.15
C ILE A 990 -4.08 6.89 -44.85
N ASN A 991 -3.93 5.64 -45.31
CA ASN A 991 -4.71 4.52 -44.80
C ASN A 991 -4.04 4.04 -43.50
N TRP A 992 -4.59 4.45 -42.37
CA TRP A 992 -4.01 4.19 -41.05
C TRP A 992 -4.05 2.71 -40.65
N TRP A 993 -4.99 1.91 -41.19
CA TRP A 993 -4.95 0.46 -41.02
C TRP A 993 -3.73 -0.15 -41.71
N GLU A 994 -3.49 0.18 -42.97
CA GLU A 994 -2.32 -0.31 -43.72
C GLU A 994 -1.00 0.19 -43.09
N ASN A 995 -1.00 1.41 -42.53
CA ASN A 995 0.13 1.95 -41.80
C ASN A 995 0.50 1.10 -40.58
N SER A 996 -0.47 0.73 -39.74
CA SER A 996 -0.25 -0.10 -38.55
C SER A 996 0.05 -1.56 -38.88
N VAL A 997 -0.51 -2.10 -39.98
CA VAL A 997 -0.09 -3.41 -40.55
C VAL A 997 1.38 -3.39 -40.95
N ASN A 998 1.85 -2.32 -41.60
CA ASN A 998 3.26 -2.16 -41.95
C ASN A 998 4.14 -1.89 -40.74
N ALA A 999 3.66 -1.20 -39.69
CA ALA A 999 4.39 -1.01 -38.44
C ALA A 999 4.62 -2.35 -37.71
N ALA A 1000 3.56 -3.15 -37.53
CA ALA A 1000 3.66 -4.49 -36.96
C ALA A 1000 4.55 -5.41 -37.82
N GLY A 1001 4.47 -5.30 -39.15
CA GLY A 1001 5.34 -6.02 -40.08
C GLY A 1001 6.81 -5.64 -39.98
N ALA A 1002 7.11 -4.34 -39.85
CA ALA A 1002 8.47 -3.84 -39.65
C ALA A 1002 9.06 -4.30 -38.30
N ASN A 1003 8.28 -4.22 -37.22
CA ASN A 1003 8.69 -4.64 -35.88
C ASN A 1003 8.95 -6.17 -35.79
N TRP A 1004 8.05 -6.98 -36.37
CA TRP A 1004 8.24 -8.43 -36.52
C TRP A 1004 9.50 -8.77 -37.32
N GLN A 1005 9.68 -8.12 -38.48
CA GLN A 1005 10.82 -8.38 -39.36
C GLN A 1005 12.14 -7.92 -38.73
N TYR A 1006 12.15 -6.81 -37.99
CA TYR A 1006 13.33 -6.32 -37.27
C TYR A 1006 13.72 -7.26 -36.13
N SER A 1007 12.76 -7.70 -35.31
CA SER A 1007 12.99 -8.68 -34.23
C SER A 1007 13.59 -9.97 -34.79
N LYS A 1008 13.06 -10.43 -35.93
CA LYS A 1008 13.57 -11.59 -36.67
C LYS A 1008 14.97 -11.39 -37.25
N ASP A 1009 15.26 -10.23 -37.84
CA ASP A 1009 16.60 -9.91 -38.38
C ASP A 1009 17.64 -9.68 -37.27
N LYS A 1010 17.19 -9.35 -36.05
CA LYS A 1010 17.99 -9.40 -34.81
C LYS A 1010 18.18 -10.81 -34.24
N ASN A 1011 17.40 -11.80 -34.70
CA ASN A 1011 17.34 -13.16 -34.16
C ASN A 1011 16.78 -13.24 -32.72
N TYR A 1012 15.83 -12.36 -32.39
CA TYR A 1012 15.04 -12.48 -31.17
C TYR A 1012 14.05 -13.66 -31.27
N GLU A 1013 13.76 -14.30 -30.14
CA GLU A 1013 12.93 -15.53 -30.10
C GLU A 1013 11.44 -15.26 -30.32
N ALA A 1014 11.01 -14.02 -30.04
CA ALA A 1014 9.70 -13.48 -30.40
C ALA A 1014 9.84 -12.03 -30.91
N TRP A 1015 8.73 -11.27 -30.92
CA TRP A 1015 8.67 -9.90 -31.42
C TRP A 1015 7.64 -9.08 -30.63
N GLY A 1016 7.85 -7.77 -30.55
CA GLY A 1016 6.98 -6.89 -29.77
C GLY A 1016 7.73 -5.73 -29.11
N LEU A 1017 8.59 -5.03 -29.85
CA LEU A 1017 9.33 -3.89 -29.30
C LEU A 1017 8.37 -2.70 -29.12
N THR A 1018 8.11 -2.33 -27.87
CA THR A 1018 7.19 -1.26 -27.46
C THR A 1018 7.59 -0.74 -26.07
N ALA A 1019 6.95 0.31 -25.58
CA ALA A 1019 7.30 0.90 -24.28
C ALA A 1019 7.02 -0.07 -23.12
N CYS A 1020 8.01 -0.30 -22.26
CA CYS A 1020 7.97 -1.19 -21.11
C CYS A 1020 9.13 -0.86 -20.15
N GLU A 1021 9.24 -1.52 -18.99
CA GLU A 1021 10.45 -1.44 -18.17
C GLU A 1021 11.60 -2.25 -18.78
N GLY A 1022 12.83 -1.87 -18.44
CA GLY A 1022 14.06 -2.51 -18.91
C GLY A 1022 15.05 -2.84 -17.79
N PRO A 1023 16.10 -3.63 -18.08
CA PRO A 1023 17.02 -4.17 -17.06
C PRO A 1023 18.16 -3.24 -16.61
N ASP A 1024 18.18 -1.95 -16.96
CA ASP A 1024 19.34 -1.07 -16.72
C ASP A 1024 19.36 -0.42 -15.31
N ILE A 1025 20.23 -0.95 -14.45
CA ILE A 1025 20.41 -0.51 -13.05
C ILE A 1025 21.51 0.57 -12.87
N LEU A 1026 22.02 1.18 -13.96
CA LEU A 1026 23.04 2.25 -13.86
C LEU A 1026 22.48 3.63 -13.50
N TYR A 1027 21.17 3.82 -13.68
CA TYR A 1027 20.45 5.05 -13.43
C TYR A 1027 19.57 4.94 -12.17
N PRO A 1028 19.10 6.05 -11.56
CA PRO A 1028 18.12 5.98 -10.47
C PRO A 1028 16.85 5.23 -10.89
N PRO A 1029 16.06 4.66 -9.95
CA PRO A 1029 14.87 3.86 -10.26
C PRO A 1029 13.81 4.57 -11.14
N GLU A 1030 13.86 5.91 -11.19
CA GLU A 1030 13.01 6.77 -12.01
C GLU A 1030 13.28 6.66 -13.53
N GLU A 1031 14.36 5.98 -13.95
CA GLU A 1031 14.76 5.88 -15.37
C GLU A 1031 14.61 4.45 -15.96
N LEU A 1032 14.04 3.47 -15.24
CA LEU A 1032 13.91 2.08 -15.72
C LEU A 1032 12.92 1.89 -16.90
N TYR A 1033 11.97 2.81 -17.10
CA TYR A 1033 10.95 2.70 -18.15
C TYR A 1033 11.43 3.28 -19.49
N HIS A 1034 11.24 2.54 -20.58
CA HIS A 1034 11.87 2.79 -21.86
C HIS A 1034 10.94 2.57 -23.06
N ALA A 1035 10.86 3.56 -23.95
CA ALA A 1035 10.13 3.46 -25.21
C ALA A 1035 10.91 2.65 -26.26
N TYR A 1036 11.00 1.32 -26.08
CA TYR A 1036 11.61 0.43 -27.07
C TYR A 1036 10.80 0.39 -28.37
N GLY A 1037 11.46 0.15 -29.50
CA GLY A 1037 10.80 0.18 -30.81
C GLY A 1037 11.62 -0.44 -31.93
N ALA A 1038 11.09 -0.34 -33.15
CA ALA A 1038 11.73 -0.85 -34.35
C ALA A 1038 11.83 0.24 -35.44
N PRO A 1039 12.86 0.19 -36.31
CA PRO A 1039 12.90 1.03 -37.49
C PRO A 1039 11.76 0.69 -38.46
N PRO A 1040 11.23 1.67 -39.22
CA PRO A 1040 11.65 3.07 -39.23
C PRO A 1040 11.10 3.86 -38.03
N SER A 1041 11.98 4.65 -37.41
CA SER A 1041 11.69 5.56 -36.31
C SER A 1041 12.56 6.80 -36.42
N ALA A 1042 12.19 7.89 -35.73
CA ALA A 1042 13.03 9.10 -35.67
C ALA A 1042 14.22 8.93 -34.71
N GLU A 1043 13.98 8.22 -33.59
CA GLU A 1043 14.96 7.78 -32.60
C GLU A 1043 14.68 6.29 -32.31
N LEU A 1044 15.71 5.50 -32.01
CA LEU A 1044 15.57 4.04 -31.86
C LEU A 1044 16.22 3.56 -30.58
N LYS A 1045 15.43 2.93 -29.71
CA LYS A 1045 15.92 2.20 -28.52
C LYS A 1045 15.54 0.73 -28.63
N ASP A 1046 16.54 -0.13 -28.45
CA ASP A 1046 16.44 -1.59 -28.49
C ASP A 1046 17.70 -2.20 -27.87
N ASP A 1047 17.53 -3.00 -26.83
CA ASP A 1047 18.57 -3.80 -26.15
C ASP A 1047 18.21 -5.31 -26.09
N GLY A 1048 17.17 -5.73 -26.82
CA GLY A 1048 16.60 -7.07 -26.75
C GLY A 1048 15.35 -7.21 -25.87
N THR A 1049 14.95 -6.16 -25.15
CA THR A 1049 13.74 -6.19 -24.30
C THR A 1049 12.45 -6.10 -25.14
N ILE A 1050 11.52 -7.03 -24.91
CA ILE A 1050 10.29 -7.25 -25.68
C ILE A 1050 9.10 -7.38 -24.72
N ALA A 1051 7.95 -6.78 -25.06
CA ALA A 1051 6.74 -6.83 -24.24
C ALA A 1051 5.61 -7.64 -24.91
N PRO A 1052 4.95 -8.61 -24.23
CA PRO A 1052 3.87 -9.41 -24.80
C PRO A 1052 2.71 -8.59 -25.35
N TYR A 1053 2.37 -7.48 -24.69
CA TYR A 1053 1.28 -6.61 -25.14
C TYR A 1053 1.56 -5.97 -26.52
N GLY A 1054 2.83 -5.81 -26.93
CA GLY A 1054 3.18 -5.30 -28.25
C GLY A 1054 2.70 -6.22 -29.37
N ALA A 1055 2.95 -7.53 -29.23
CA ALA A 1055 2.41 -8.55 -30.14
C ALA A 1055 0.90 -8.75 -29.93
N GLY A 1056 0.43 -8.84 -28.68
CA GLY A 1056 -0.98 -9.05 -28.35
C GLY A 1056 -1.89 -7.95 -28.92
N SER A 1057 -1.50 -6.69 -28.77
CA SER A 1057 -2.20 -5.53 -29.34
C SER A 1057 -2.11 -5.48 -30.87
N SER A 1058 -1.15 -6.18 -31.48
CA SER A 1058 -0.98 -6.26 -32.93
C SER A 1058 -1.74 -7.42 -33.60
N ILE A 1059 -2.48 -8.24 -32.83
CA ILE A 1059 -3.16 -9.45 -33.32
C ILE A 1059 -4.16 -9.19 -34.45
N ALA A 1060 -4.83 -8.04 -34.45
CA ALA A 1060 -5.75 -7.66 -35.51
C ALA A 1060 -5.05 -7.39 -36.86
N PHE A 1061 -3.76 -7.04 -36.84
CA PHE A 1061 -2.92 -6.79 -38.02
C PHE A 1061 -2.18 -8.04 -38.48
N ARG A 1062 -1.63 -8.81 -37.52
CA ARG A 1062 -0.74 -9.95 -37.73
C ARG A 1062 -1.18 -11.16 -36.89
N PRO A 1063 -2.34 -11.77 -37.16
CA PRO A 1063 -2.93 -12.74 -36.27
C PRO A 1063 -2.06 -13.98 -36.07
N ASP A 1064 -1.51 -14.56 -37.15
CA ASP A 1064 -0.69 -15.76 -37.05
C ASP A 1064 0.62 -15.50 -36.30
N GLU A 1065 1.32 -14.39 -36.57
CA GLU A 1065 2.57 -14.07 -35.86
C GLU A 1065 2.35 -13.56 -34.43
N SER A 1066 1.22 -12.91 -34.14
CA SER A 1066 0.87 -12.48 -32.77
C SER A 1066 0.45 -13.66 -31.92
N ILE A 1067 -0.39 -14.56 -32.45
CA ILE A 1067 -0.77 -15.80 -31.75
C ILE A 1067 0.47 -16.70 -31.56
N SER A 1068 1.38 -16.76 -32.54
CA SER A 1068 2.65 -17.48 -32.37
C SER A 1068 3.54 -16.87 -31.27
N ALA A 1069 3.58 -15.54 -31.15
CA ALA A 1069 4.32 -14.86 -30.08
C ALA A 1069 3.66 -15.07 -28.71
N LEU A 1070 2.34 -14.88 -28.59
CA LEU A 1070 1.59 -15.17 -27.35
C LEU A 1070 1.75 -16.63 -26.92
N LYS A 1071 1.77 -17.59 -27.86
CA LYS A 1071 2.08 -18.99 -27.55
C LYS A 1071 3.52 -19.18 -27.10
N HIS A 1072 4.50 -18.52 -27.72
CA HIS A 1072 5.89 -18.55 -27.24
C HIS A 1072 6.01 -18.00 -25.81
N TYR A 1073 5.38 -16.87 -25.50
CA TYR A 1073 5.36 -16.31 -24.14
C TYR A 1073 4.66 -17.21 -23.11
N PHE A 1074 3.70 -18.03 -23.54
CA PHE A 1074 3.00 -18.97 -22.69
C PHE A 1074 3.71 -20.33 -22.53
N GLN A 1075 4.54 -20.72 -23.50
CA GLN A 1075 5.11 -22.08 -23.60
C GLN A 1075 6.62 -22.15 -23.47
N ASN A 1076 7.33 -21.02 -23.60
CA ASN A 1076 8.78 -20.95 -23.71
C ASN A 1076 9.42 -19.85 -22.85
N THR A 1077 8.65 -18.88 -22.33
CA THR A 1077 9.14 -17.84 -21.42
C THR A 1077 8.43 -17.89 -20.08
N ASP A 1078 9.02 -17.26 -19.06
CA ASP A 1078 8.43 -17.14 -17.73
C ASP A 1078 7.65 -15.82 -17.57
N LEU A 1079 6.72 -15.52 -18.48
CA LEU A 1079 5.92 -14.29 -18.41
C LEU A 1079 4.50 -14.49 -17.89
N TRP A 1080 4.03 -15.74 -17.78
CA TRP A 1080 2.64 -16.03 -17.46
C TRP A 1080 2.41 -16.30 -15.96
N ARG A 1081 1.52 -15.52 -15.34
CA ARG A 1081 0.84 -15.88 -14.07
C ARG A 1081 -0.65 -16.07 -14.32
N TYR A 1082 -1.25 -16.93 -13.53
CA TYR A 1082 -2.68 -17.21 -13.61
C TYR A 1082 -3.57 -16.08 -13.07
N LEU A 1083 -3.01 -15.15 -12.28
CA LEU A 1083 -3.74 -14.02 -11.69
C LEU A 1083 -4.25 -13.05 -12.79
N PHE A 1084 -3.33 -12.44 -13.54
CA PHE A 1084 -3.63 -11.44 -14.57
C PHE A 1084 -3.10 -11.76 -15.99
N GLY A 1085 -2.40 -12.90 -16.18
CA GLY A 1085 -1.86 -13.32 -17.48
C GLY A 1085 -0.39 -12.93 -17.66
N PHE A 1086 -0.06 -12.30 -18.79
CA PHE A 1086 1.32 -11.92 -19.12
C PHE A 1086 1.79 -10.65 -18.40
N GLY A 1087 2.93 -10.73 -17.72
CA GLY A 1087 3.66 -9.55 -17.22
C GLY A 1087 4.21 -8.67 -18.35
N ASP A 1088 4.68 -7.48 -17.97
CA ASP A 1088 5.14 -6.39 -18.84
C ASP A 1088 6.12 -6.82 -19.95
N ALA A 1089 7.32 -7.34 -19.60
CA ALA A 1089 8.41 -7.50 -20.56
C ALA A 1089 9.43 -8.58 -20.21
N TYR A 1090 10.23 -9.00 -21.19
CA TYR A 1090 11.42 -9.84 -20.99
C TYR A 1090 12.58 -9.44 -21.90
N ASN A 1091 13.80 -9.77 -21.49
CA ASN A 1091 14.98 -9.75 -22.35
C ASN A 1091 15.65 -11.13 -22.31
N PRO A 1092 15.72 -11.86 -23.43
CA PRO A 1092 16.27 -13.22 -23.44
C PRO A 1092 17.78 -13.27 -23.20
N SER A 1093 18.51 -12.15 -23.23
CA SER A 1093 19.94 -12.13 -23.51
C SER A 1093 20.82 -11.37 -22.50
N ASN A 1094 22.06 -11.84 -22.35
CA ASN A 1094 23.16 -11.19 -21.61
C ASN A 1094 23.69 -9.89 -22.30
N ALA A 1095 22.85 -9.16 -23.03
CA ALA A 1095 23.28 -8.08 -23.93
C ALA A 1095 23.58 -6.77 -23.17
N THR A 1096 24.86 -6.56 -22.87
CA THR A 1096 25.46 -5.24 -22.54
C THR A 1096 25.01 -4.51 -21.27
N VAL A 1097 24.05 -5.01 -20.49
CA VAL A 1097 23.84 -4.55 -19.11
C VAL A 1097 25.11 -4.82 -18.28
N THR A 1098 25.66 -3.81 -17.60
CA THR A 1098 26.96 -3.91 -16.89
C THR A 1098 26.89 -4.63 -15.53
N THR A 1099 25.89 -5.48 -15.33
CA THR A 1099 25.64 -6.24 -14.11
C THR A 1099 26.22 -7.65 -14.21
N ASN A 1100 26.58 -8.27 -13.08
CA ASN A 1100 27.09 -9.65 -13.04
C ASN A 1100 26.00 -10.73 -13.20
N TYR A 1101 24.96 -10.47 -14.02
CA TYR A 1101 23.87 -11.39 -14.28
C TYR A 1101 24.23 -12.36 -15.41
N ASN A 1102 23.77 -13.61 -15.31
CA ASN A 1102 23.94 -14.64 -16.33
C ASN A 1102 22.60 -15.36 -16.53
N GLY A 1103 21.82 -14.90 -17.51
CA GLY A 1103 20.48 -15.40 -17.79
C GLY A 1103 19.56 -14.34 -18.38
N SER A 1104 18.40 -14.77 -18.84
CA SER A 1104 17.32 -13.89 -19.31
C SER A 1104 16.69 -13.13 -18.14
N TRP A 1105 16.22 -11.91 -18.42
CA TRP A 1105 15.48 -11.05 -17.48
C TRP A 1105 13.98 -11.07 -17.81
N TYR A 1106 13.14 -10.94 -16.79
CA TYR A 1106 11.69 -10.91 -16.88
C TYR A 1106 11.12 -9.85 -15.93
N ASN A 1107 10.09 -9.14 -16.38
CA ASN A 1107 9.24 -8.28 -15.55
C ASN A 1107 7.87 -8.95 -15.37
N HIS A 1108 7.49 -9.17 -14.11
CA HIS A 1108 6.19 -9.77 -13.74
C HIS A 1108 5.19 -8.73 -13.24
N ILE A 1109 5.55 -7.45 -13.33
CA ILE A 1109 4.65 -6.32 -13.06
C ILE A 1109 3.62 -6.23 -14.20
N TYR A 1110 2.40 -5.85 -13.84
CA TYR A 1110 1.31 -5.55 -14.77
C TYR A 1110 1.00 -4.05 -14.70
N PHE A 1111 1.08 -3.35 -15.83
CA PHE A 1111 0.56 -1.98 -15.95
C PHE A 1111 -0.79 -1.98 -16.66
N GLY A 1112 -1.73 -1.14 -16.19
CA GLY A 1112 -3.07 -1.04 -16.79
C GLY A 1112 -3.07 -0.52 -18.24
N ILE A 1113 -2.00 0.17 -18.65
CA ILE A 1113 -1.82 0.67 -20.03
C ILE A 1113 -1.33 -0.40 -21.02
N ASP A 1114 -0.86 -1.56 -20.54
CA ASP A 1114 -0.35 -2.66 -21.36
C ASP A 1114 -1.36 -3.81 -21.44
N GLN A 1115 -1.93 -4.17 -20.28
CA GLN A 1115 -3.00 -5.16 -20.18
C GLN A 1115 -4.25 -4.74 -20.96
N GLY A 1116 -4.57 -3.44 -20.91
CA GLY A 1116 -5.74 -2.84 -21.56
C GLY A 1116 -5.81 -3.05 -23.07
N PRO A 1117 -4.84 -2.54 -23.86
CA PRO A 1117 -4.85 -2.66 -25.31
C PRO A 1117 -4.74 -4.11 -25.79
N MET A 1118 -4.00 -4.97 -25.08
CA MET A 1118 -3.90 -6.40 -25.39
C MET A 1118 -5.27 -7.09 -25.31
N LEU A 1119 -5.96 -6.94 -24.17
CA LEU A 1119 -7.32 -7.46 -23.94
C LEU A 1119 -8.30 -7.01 -25.03
N ILE A 1120 -8.31 -5.71 -25.30
CA ILE A 1120 -9.26 -5.08 -26.23
C ILE A 1120 -8.98 -5.49 -27.68
N MET A 1121 -7.72 -5.58 -28.11
CA MET A 1121 -7.36 -5.94 -29.48
C MET A 1121 -7.56 -7.43 -29.77
N ILE A 1122 -7.31 -8.31 -28.80
CA ILE A 1122 -7.69 -9.73 -28.90
C ILE A 1122 -9.22 -9.87 -28.99
N GLU A 1123 -9.99 -9.09 -28.21
CA GLU A 1123 -11.45 -9.11 -28.31
C GLU A 1123 -11.94 -8.58 -29.67
N ASN A 1124 -11.40 -7.47 -30.16
CA ASN A 1124 -11.72 -6.91 -31.47
C ASN A 1124 -11.35 -7.87 -32.62
N TYR A 1125 -10.27 -8.64 -32.49
CA TYR A 1125 -9.91 -9.68 -33.45
C TYR A 1125 -10.94 -10.83 -33.47
N ARG A 1126 -11.46 -11.25 -32.31
CA ARG A 1126 -12.38 -12.38 -32.18
C ARG A 1126 -13.84 -12.05 -32.50
N SER A 1127 -14.31 -10.85 -32.12
CA SER A 1127 -15.72 -10.46 -32.23
C SER A 1127 -15.95 -9.08 -32.85
N GLY A 1128 -14.97 -8.18 -32.78
CA GLY A 1128 -15.14 -6.76 -33.10
C GLY A 1128 -16.00 -6.00 -32.08
N LEU A 1129 -16.11 -6.48 -30.83
CA LEU A 1129 -17.02 -5.94 -29.81
C LEU A 1129 -16.83 -4.44 -29.56
N ILE A 1130 -15.60 -4.01 -29.29
CA ILE A 1130 -15.32 -2.62 -28.91
C ILE A 1130 -15.42 -1.71 -30.13
N TRP A 1131 -14.97 -2.18 -31.30
CA TRP A 1131 -15.25 -1.54 -32.58
C TRP A 1131 -16.75 -1.33 -32.83
N LYS A 1132 -17.61 -2.34 -32.60
CA LYS A 1132 -19.07 -2.22 -32.75
C LYS A 1132 -19.63 -1.10 -31.87
N TYR A 1133 -19.29 -1.11 -30.57
CA TYR A 1133 -19.88 -0.17 -29.61
C TYR A 1133 -19.27 1.23 -29.65
N PHE A 1134 -17.98 1.40 -29.95
CA PHE A 1134 -17.41 2.74 -30.12
C PHE A 1134 -17.81 3.39 -31.46
N MET A 1135 -17.80 2.62 -32.56
CA MET A 1135 -18.13 3.12 -33.89
C MET A 1135 -19.64 3.34 -34.13
N GLN A 1136 -20.53 2.97 -33.20
CA GLN A 1136 -21.95 3.32 -33.28
C GLN A 1136 -22.27 4.73 -32.73
N ASN A 1137 -21.43 5.28 -31.85
CA ASN A 1137 -21.66 6.59 -31.24
C ASN A 1137 -21.78 7.70 -32.30
N GLU A 1138 -22.82 8.53 -32.19
CA GLU A 1138 -23.13 9.54 -33.21
C GLU A 1138 -22.00 10.56 -33.41
N TRP A 1139 -21.36 11.02 -32.34
CA TRP A 1139 -20.29 12.02 -32.41
C TRP A 1139 -19.00 11.45 -32.98
N ILE A 1140 -18.65 10.21 -32.60
CA ILE A 1140 -17.52 9.48 -33.18
C ILE A 1140 -17.75 9.27 -34.68
N ARG A 1141 -18.94 8.84 -35.10
CA ARG A 1141 -19.30 8.68 -36.52
C ARG A 1141 -19.20 9.97 -37.30
N ASP A 1142 -19.75 11.06 -36.78
CA ASP A 1142 -19.65 12.39 -37.40
C ASP A 1142 -18.20 12.88 -37.45
N GLY A 1143 -17.41 12.61 -36.41
CA GLY A 1143 -15.97 12.86 -36.39
C GLY A 1143 -15.24 12.14 -37.53
N LEU A 1144 -15.44 10.83 -37.63
CA LEU A 1144 -14.82 9.98 -38.64
C LEU A 1144 -15.27 10.34 -40.07
N LEU A 1145 -16.55 10.67 -40.29
CA LEU A 1145 -17.03 11.14 -41.60
C LEU A 1145 -16.29 12.40 -42.06
N LYS A 1146 -16.06 13.37 -41.17
CA LYS A 1146 -15.29 14.60 -41.48
C LYS A 1146 -13.81 14.31 -41.82
N ILE A 1147 -13.26 13.21 -41.31
CA ILE A 1147 -11.83 12.87 -41.41
C ILE A 1147 -11.52 11.93 -42.58
N PHE A 1148 -12.35 10.90 -42.79
CA PHE A 1148 -12.09 9.80 -43.72
C PHE A 1148 -12.99 9.78 -44.96
N SER A 1149 -14.15 10.45 -44.93
CA SER A 1149 -15.06 10.41 -46.07
C SER A 1149 -15.03 11.73 -46.85
N THR A 1150 -14.97 11.64 -48.17
CA THR A 1150 -15.31 12.76 -49.07
C THR A 1150 -16.83 12.91 -49.23
N MET A 1151 -17.61 12.01 -48.60
CA MET A 1151 -19.05 11.91 -48.77
C MET A 1151 -19.77 13.07 -48.09
N SER A 1152 -20.73 13.66 -48.80
CA SER A 1152 -21.70 14.56 -48.17
C SER A 1152 -22.56 13.81 -47.15
N PRO A 1153 -22.86 14.43 -45.98
CA PRO A 1153 -23.80 13.87 -45.01
C PRO A 1153 -25.21 13.74 -45.64
N PRO A 1154 -26.12 12.95 -45.05
CA PRO A 1154 -27.41 12.66 -45.67
C PRO A 1154 -28.27 13.92 -45.86
N ASP A 1155 -28.62 14.24 -47.11
CA ASP A 1155 -29.47 15.39 -47.48
C ASP A 1155 -30.87 14.91 -47.87
N VAL A 1156 -31.69 14.80 -46.82
CA VAL A 1156 -33.15 14.54 -46.69
C VAL A 1156 -34.14 15.32 -47.55
N VAL A 1157 -34.06 15.38 -48.89
CA VAL A 1157 -34.99 16.22 -49.66
C VAL A 1157 -36.31 15.52 -49.97
N ILE A 1158 -37.41 16.12 -49.52
CA ILE A 1158 -38.79 15.66 -49.79
C ILE A 1158 -39.40 16.51 -50.91
N THR A 1159 -40.03 15.85 -51.89
CA THR A 1159 -40.94 16.51 -52.84
C THR A 1159 -42.28 15.79 -52.88
N LYS A 1160 -43.37 16.53 -53.11
CA LYS A 1160 -44.74 16.01 -53.10
C LYS A 1160 -45.50 16.52 -54.31
N ALA A 1161 -46.11 15.60 -55.05
CA ALA A 1161 -46.94 15.89 -56.22
C ALA A 1161 -48.21 15.04 -56.18
N ALA A 1162 -49.18 15.36 -57.03
CA ALA A 1162 -50.49 14.71 -57.04
C ALA A 1162 -50.99 14.48 -58.48
N ARG A 1163 -51.93 13.56 -58.67
CA ARG A 1163 -52.64 13.35 -59.94
C ARG A 1163 -54.11 13.05 -59.71
N ASN A 1164 -54.98 13.63 -60.52
CA ASN A 1164 -56.41 13.37 -60.47
C ASN A 1164 -56.72 12.06 -61.24
N ILE A 1165 -57.01 10.99 -60.50
CA ILE A 1165 -57.28 9.67 -61.08
C ILE A 1165 -58.76 9.45 -61.42
N SER A 1166 -59.61 10.46 -61.17
CA SER A 1166 -61.07 10.41 -61.43
C SER A 1166 -61.48 11.07 -62.75
N VAL A 1167 -60.51 11.52 -63.54
CA VAL A 1167 -60.71 12.14 -64.86
C VAL A 1167 -59.90 11.35 -65.90
N GLU A 1168 -60.62 10.80 -66.86
CA GLU A 1168 -60.04 9.97 -67.92
C GLU A 1168 -59.11 10.82 -68.82
N GLY A 1169 -57.89 10.34 -69.04
CA GLY A 1169 -56.87 11.04 -69.83
C GLY A 1169 -55.97 12.02 -69.07
N THR A 1170 -56.28 12.43 -67.83
CA THR A 1170 -55.41 13.31 -67.02
C THR A 1170 -54.59 12.60 -65.95
N GLY A 1171 -54.98 11.39 -65.54
CA GLY A 1171 -54.33 10.63 -64.47
C GLY A 1171 -52.95 10.02 -64.80
N THR A 1172 -52.25 10.47 -65.84
CA THR A 1172 -51.00 9.86 -66.33
C THR A 1172 -49.73 10.45 -65.74
N THR A 1173 -49.76 11.71 -65.26
CA THR A 1173 -48.60 12.44 -64.72
C THR A 1173 -48.92 13.05 -63.37
N TYR A 1174 -47.96 13.08 -62.46
CA TYR A 1174 -48.05 13.84 -61.20
C TYR A 1174 -47.62 15.29 -61.40
N SER A 1175 -48.29 16.21 -60.70
CA SER A 1175 -48.06 17.66 -60.75
C SER A 1175 -48.31 18.32 -59.40
N ASP A 1176 -47.63 19.45 -59.16
CA ASP A 1176 -47.96 20.41 -58.11
C ASP A 1176 -47.97 21.82 -58.73
N PRO A 1177 -49.07 22.60 -58.63
CA PRO A 1177 -50.37 22.23 -58.08
C PRO A 1177 -51.14 21.23 -58.97
N THR A 1178 -52.11 20.53 -58.38
CA THR A 1178 -53.07 19.67 -59.09
C THR A 1178 -54.51 20.04 -58.73
N SER A 1179 -55.39 20.06 -59.73
CA SER A 1179 -56.80 20.45 -59.57
C SER A 1179 -57.74 19.25 -59.47
N GLY A 1180 -58.79 19.39 -58.67
CA GLY A 1180 -59.94 18.49 -58.61
C GLY A 1180 -61.16 19.20 -58.03
N ILE A 1181 -62.30 18.50 -58.07
CA ILE A 1181 -63.58 18.97 -57.50
C ILE A 1181 -64.14 17.94 -56.51
N PRO A 1182 -65.05 18.35 -55.59
CA PRO A 1182 -65.78 17.45 -54.69
C PRO A 1182 -66.25 16.15 -55.35
N GLY A 1183 -66.06 15.03 -54.66
CA GLY A 1183 -66.32 13.69 -55.17
C GLY A 1183 -65.12 13.00 -55.81
N GLN A 1184 -64.10 13.72 -56.29
CA GLN A 1184 -62.97 13.14 -57.03
C GLN A 1184 -61.85 12.61 -56.11
N VAL A 1185 -61.27 11.48 -56.50
CA VAL A 1185 -60.07 10.89 -55.88
C VAL A 1185 -58.80 11.41 -56.57
N ILE A 1186 -57.88 11.90 -55.73
CA ILE A 1186 -56.52 12.30 -56.04
C ILE A 1186 -55.57 11.23 -55.53
N GLU A 1187 -54.56 10.86 -56.32
CA GLU A 1187 -53.43 10.04 -55.88
C GLU A 1187 -52.20 10.94 -55.68
N TYR A 1188 -51.62 10.88 -54.49
CA TYR A 1188 -50.39 11.59 -54.13
C TYR A 1188 -49.17 10.70 -54.41
N GLN A 1189 -48.06 11.35 -54.73
CA GLN A 1189 -46.71 10.79 -54.78
C GLN A 1189 -45.82 11.69 -53.91
N VAL A 1190 -45.25 11.12 -52.86
CA VAL A 1190 -44.18 11.74 -52.07
C VAL A 1190 -42.88 11.05 -52.43
N GLU A 1191 -41.92 11.79 -52.95
CA GLU A 1191 -40.56 11.33 -53.20
C GLU A 1191 -39.66 11.82 -52.06
N LEU A 1192 -38.95 10.90 -51.40
CA LEU A 1192 -37.82 11.24 -50.56
C LEU A 1192 -36.55 10.88 -51.33
N GLU A 1193 -35.71 11.87 -51.58
CA GLU A 1193 -34.38 11.72 -52.18
C GLU A 1193 -33.32 12.01 -51.13
N ASN A 1194 -32.42 11.06 -50.88
CA ASN A 1194 -31.19 11.36 -50.17
C ASN A 1194 -30.14 11.84 -51.18
N LYS A 1195 -29.88 13.15 -51.19
CA LYS A 1195 -28.84 13.79 -52.03
C LYS A 1195 -27.45 13.76 -51.40
N GLY A 1196 -27.37 13.31 -50.15
CA GLY A 1196 -26.11 12.96 -49.52
C GLY A 1196 -25.54 11.68 -50.11
N GLU A 1197 -24.23 11.50 -49.98
CA GLU A 1197 -23.56 10.24 -50.32
C GLU A 1197 -23.61 9.24 -49.14
N ALA A 1198 -23.71 9.73 -47.90
CA ALA A 1198 -23.98 8.90 -46.73
C ALA A 1198 -25.46 8.45 -46.61
N THR A 1199 -25.69 7.23 -46.13
CA THR A 1199 -27.03 6.67 -45.86
C THR A 1199 -27.75 7.39 -44.71
N ALA A 1200 -29.00 7.82 -44.93
CA ALA A 1200 -29.89 8.23 -43.86
C ALA A 1200 -30.49 7.00 -43.17
N VAL A 1201 -30.56 7.02 -41.84
CA VAL A 1201 -31.12 5.95 -40.99
C VAL A 1201 -32.30 6.48 -40.18
N GLU A 1202 -33.16 5.57 -39.71
CA GLU A 1202 -34.40 5.88 -38.94
C GLU A 1202 -35.34 6.87 -39.66
N VAL A 1203 -35.33 6.84 -40.99
CA VAL A 1203 -36.12 7.74 -41.83
C VAL A 1203 -37.61 7.39 -41.71
N VAL A 1204 -38.41 8.32 -41.21
CA VAL A 1204 -39.88 8.20 -41.13
C VAL A 1204 -40.52 9.38 -41.85
N LEU A 1205 -41.37 9.12 -42.84
CA LEU A 1205 -42.26 10.15 -43.39
C LEU A 1205 -43.50 10.25 -42.50
N LYS A 1206 -43.93 11.49 -42.21
CA LYS A 1206 -45.28 11.78 -41.74
C LYS A 1206 -45.92 12.87 -42.60
N ASP A 1207 -47.14 12.62 -43.04
CA ASP A 1207 -47.90 13.51 -43.92
C ASP A 1207 -49.34 13.65 -43.39
N THR A 1208 -49.84 14.87 -43.21
CA THR A 1208 -51.13 15.14 -42.56
C THR A 1208 -52.10 15.77 -43.56
N LEU A 1209 -53.30 15.20 -43.67
CA LEU A 1209 -54.30 15.66 -44.63
C LEU A 1209 -54.95 16.98 -44.16
N PRO A 1210 -55.09 17.98 -45.04
CA PRO A 1210 -55.88 19.17 -44.76
C PRO A 1210 -57.38 18.85 -44.75
N SER A 1211 -58.18 19.69 -44.10
CA SER A 1211 -59.64 19.56 -44.11
C SER A 1211 -60.24 19.72 -45.52
N GLY A 1212 -61.26 18.92 -45.83
CA GLY A 1212 -61.90 18.88 -47.14
C GLY A 1212 -61.36 17.79 -48.09
N ILE A 1213 -60.40 16.96 -47.63
CA ILE A 1213 -60.08 15.68 -48.27
C ILE A 1213 -60.09 14.54 -47.23
N SER A 1214 -60.78 13.43 -47.56
CA SER A 1214 -60.78 12.20 -46.77
C SER A 1214 -59.77 11.18 -47.33
N TYR A 1215 -59.02 10.49 -46.47
CA TYR A 1215 -58.17 9.37 -46.88
C TYR A 1215 -58.99 8.24 -47.55
N ALA A 1216 -58.42 7.60 -48.57
CA ALA A 1216 -59.02 6.41 -49.19
C ALA A 1216 -58.37 5.13 -48.63
N THR A 1217 -59.11 4.42 -47.78
CA THR A 1217 -58.70 3.19 -47.08
C THR A 1217 -58.03 2.16 -48.01
N GLY A 1218 -56.90 1.60 -47.59
CA GLY A 1218 -56.14 0.57 -48.32
C GLY A 1218 -55.47 1.10 -49.59
N SER A 1219 -55.03 2.37 -49.58
CA SER A 1219 -54.36 3.00 -50.74
C SER A 1219 -52.87 3.26 -50.55
N LEU A 1220 -52.33 3.02 -49.35
CA LEU A 1220 -50.93 3.25 -49.02
C LEU A 1220 -50.00 2.29 -49.78
N ARG A 1221 -48.94 2.81 -50.38
CA ARG A 1221 -47.95 2.02 -51.12
C ARG A 1221 -46.54 2.58 -50.93
N LEU A 1222 -45.59 1.70 -50.65
CA LEU A 1222 -44.16 2.01 -50.62
C LEU A 1222 -43.51 1.44 -51.89
N GLY A 1223 -43.22 2.32 -52.84
CA GLY A 1223 -42.81 1.95 -54.20
C GLY A 1223 -43.90 1.17 -54.92
N THR A 1224 -43.62 -0.12 -55.15
CA THR A 1224 -44.56 -1.11 -55.69
C THR A 1224 -45.30 -1.92 -54.63
N ASN A 1225 -44.82 -1.92 -53.38
CA ASN A 1225 -45.42 -2.69 -52.30
C ASN A 1225 -46.70 -1.97 -51.84
N THR A 1226 -47.76 -2.73 -51.57
CA THR A 1226 -48.97 -2.19 -50.93
C THR A 1226 -48.85 -2.41 -49.44
N LEU A 1227 -49.12 -1.36 -48.68
CA LEU A 1227 -49.06 -1.35 -47.22
C LEU A 1227 -50.47 -1.38 -46.63
N THR A 1228 -50.56 -1.73 -45.36
CA THR A 1228 -51.78 -1.65 -44.56
C THR A 1228 -52.05 -0.22 -44.06
N ASP A 1229 -53.27 0.00 -43.58
CA ASP A 1229 -53.65 1.25 -42.90
C ASP A 1229 -53.50 1.14 -41.36
N ALA A 1230 -53.24 -0.07 -40.85
CA ALA A 1230 -53.19 -0.37 -39.43
C ALA A 1230 -51.84 0.05 -38.83
N SER A 1231 -51.68 -0.09 -37.51
CA SER A 1231 -50.58 0.54 -36.76
C SER A 1231 -49.67 -0.56 -36.22
N GLY A 1232 -48.56 -0.80 -36.93
CA GLY A 1232 -47.50 -1.73 -36.53
C GLY A 1232 -47.59 -3.17 -37.06
N ASP A 1233 -48.37 -3.43 -38.12
CA ASP A 1233 -48.38 -4.70 -38.85
C ASP A 1233 -47.53 -4.71 -40.14
N ASP A 1234 -47.27 -3.56 -40.77
CA ASP A 1234 -46.17 -3.36 -41.73
C ASP A 1234 -45.51 -1.96 -41.61
N GLU A 1235 -44.79 -1.50 -42.64
CA GLU A 1235 -44.10 -0.20 -42.63
C GLU A 1235 -45.04 1.03 -42.63
N GLY A 1236 -46.35 0.87 -42.87
CA GLY A 1236 -47.33 1.95 -42.94
C GLY A 1236 -48.26 2.10 -41.73
N GLU A 1237 -48.89 3.27 -41.59
CA GLU A 1237 -50.14 3.45 -40.85
C GLU A 1237 -50.95 4.65 -41.37
N TYR A 1238 -52.28 4.62 -41.18
CA TYR A 1238 -53.14 5.81 -41.28
C TYR A 1238 -53.92 6.03 -39.98
N LYS A 1239 -53.72 7.18 -39.33
CA LYS A 1239 -54.21 7.44 -37.98
C LYS A 1239 -54.34 8.94 -37.71
N ASN A 1240 -55.50 9.37 -37.19
CA ASN A 1240 -55.80 10.76 -36.84
C ASN A 1240 -55.47 11.75 -37.99
N ASP A 1241 -55.95 11.43 -39.19
CA ASP A 1241 -55.75 12.19 -40.43
C ASP A 1241 -54.29 12.38 -40.89
N ALA A 1242 -53.37 11.59 -40.32
CA ALA A 1242 -51.99 11.48 -40.77
C ALA A 1242 -51.67 10.09 -41.34
N ILE A 1243 -50.90 10.09 -42.43
CA ILE A 1243 -50.17 8.93 -42.94
C ILE A 1243 -48.79 8.95 -42.28
N THR A 1244 -48.36 7.81 -41.73
CA THR A 1244 -46.95 7.59 -41.35
C THR A 1244 -46.39 6.45 -42.19
N VAL A 1245 -45.13 6.54 -42.63
CA VAL A 1245 -44.40 5.42 -43.26
C VAL A 1245 -42.97 5.36 -42.74
N ASN A 1246 -42.58 4.21 -42.21
CA ASN A 1246 -41.21 3.94 -41.78
C ASN A 1246 -40.37 3.42 -42.95
N ILE A 1247 -39.38 4.19 -43.39
CA ILE A 1247 -38.45 3.82 -44.48
C ILE A 1247 -37.27 3.00 -43.94
N GLY A 1248 -36.92 3.14 -42.65
CA GLY A 1248 -35.79 2.47 -42.01
C GLY A 1248 -34.42 3.01 -42.47
N GLN A 1249 -34.06 2.80 -43.74
CA GLN A 1249 -32.79 3.26 -44.32
C GLN A 1249 -32.98 3.80 -45.74
N LEU A 1250 -32.46 5.00 -46.01
CA LEU A 1250 -32.41 5.60 -47.35
C LEU A 1250 -30.96 5.84 -47.76
N LEU A 1251 -30.42 4.90 -48.53
CA LEU A 1251 -29.04 4.91 -49.04
C LEU A 1251 -28.72 6.20 -49.80
N GLY A 1252 -27.45 6.61 -49.77
CA GLY A 1252 -26.97 7.80 -50.50
C GLY A 1252 -27.27 7.75 -52.01
N GLY A 1253 -27.68 8.89 -52.56
CA GLY A 1253 -28.09 9.02 -53.97
C GLY A 1253 -29.29 8.16 -54.38
N LYS A 1254 -30.14 7.72 -53.44
CA LYS A 1254 -31.37 6.95 -53.74
C LYS A 1254 -32.64 7.76 -53.48
N LYS A 1255 -33.68 7.38 -54.22
CA LYS A 1255 -35.04 7.89 -54.11
C LYS A 1255 -35.97 6.77 -53.64
N VAL A 1256 -36.91 7.09 -52.77
CA VAL A 1256 -38.03 6.22 -52.40
C VAL A 1256 -39.35 6.96 -52.61
N TYR A 1257 -40.37 6.24 -53.06
CA TYR A 1257 -41.67 6.81 -53.42
C TYR A 1257 -42.75 6.25 -52.51
N ILE A 1258 -43.49 7.12 -51.83
CA ILE A 1258 -44.70 6.79 -51.10
C ILE A 1258 -45.89 7.27 -51.91
N TYR A 1259 -46.91 6.44 -52.04
CA TYR A 1259 -48.18 6.81 -52.66
C TYR A 1259 -49.33 6.55 -51.72
N TYR A 1260 -50.33 7.42 -51.77
CA TYR A 1260 -51.61 7.21 -51.11
C TYR A 1260 -52.70 7.98 -51.88
N ARG A 1261 -53.97 7.72 -51.58
CA ARG A 1261 -55.10 8.39 -52.22
C ARG A 1261 -55.95 9.12 -51.19
N ALA A 1262 -56.48 10.27 -51.58
CA ALA A 1262 -57.51 10.97 -50.84
C ALA A 1262 -58.63 11.40 -51.79
N LYS A 1263 -59.85 11.39 -51.30
CA LYS A 1263 -61.05 11.88 -52.00
C LYS A 1263 -61.33 13.31 -51.54
N ILE A 1264 -61.56 14.22 -52.47
CA ILE A 1264 -62.10 15.55 -52.16
C ILE A 1264 -63.56 15.37 -51.71
N ASP A 1265 -63.91 15.94 -50.57
CA ASP A 1265 -65.17 15.66 -49.86
C ASP A 1265 -66.41 16.10 -50.65
#